data_AF-A0AAD2JNJ5-F1
#
_entry.id   AF-A0AAD2JNJ5-F1
#
_cell.length_a   1.000
_cell.length_b   1.000
_cell.length_c   1.000
_cell.angle_alpha   90.00
_cell.angle_beta   90.00
_cell.angle_gamma   90.00
#
_symmetry.space_group_name_H-M   'P 1'
#
loop_
_entity.id
_entity.type
_entity.pdbx_description
1 polymer ?
#
loop_
_entity_poly.entity_id
_entity_poly.type
_entity_poly.pdbx_seq_one_letter_code
_entity_poly.pdbx_strand_id
1 'polypeptide(L)'
;MSLVETYPVLSVTFAFMAFMLVWSHLREWMDFASHSNLKYKVLDFLGSFIYYGPDIGVEATLTLDDPAPGVLEKRLKGQDYLASKLGGGATHNKRGQELQPKLVDCRFALAKVCMPLLRELEFSPAKRNFVTGVDTDSGMHLVTVDTGDEKTDPLLYCGSDAVHTLSCKDFHAPIQTEINKRMDLENNKESSLRFAPIALNTELEKNANAILELTGFDQVRYSLSGSEAMDAAFKDVRASTRGVGDFIVRFSSAYHGHVSGVDFLNSQKVIYLKECSQESLDFIEKYHFRIAGVVVNPMQHFTGINKPSPPGEKLNMGTRVRQATSREEYAQWLHSLQEKCRYCTKYLTKMAFIVDDIYFAFRTPELFSKDYFTYQGKALEPDVMVLGKGVAAGYPLSMVLGRRGYLNTYDKKFLLQVNKTVGTLAAWHGGLVASNVFLEAINKDSFIKEPVKKTLTSMVERFDAFSTKLNGMYEKENLPVRIHNFSNTFSINYLVGSLFNSRYPQYLMAEGVFLGNYSTGKFNLNADTTVADLDKVAQKFVEAAKKMKNDGYFEPQKNKKSMIMKLAGRFTLNYLKLFYDQIMLDKKIDIDVSHNHPVNKCGHFWSSVFMILVAYPMIYMGHPVEGCLWFFLTHVVRQSGHFFYEHQDKDIEKLKFGHKDASKKEAVVFLAFAAIVYHNRAAFWEKISQYVTIEFGLDQYVSIVALFTIAPHAVQITYEYGFIRGMSWLLKILTDPFTDILDFWQYAVINPKCFMDVKDHKAIYKLDLYTKKVTKVD
;
A
#
# COMPACT_ATOMS: atom_id res chain seq x y z
N MET A 1 17.24 -30.75 57.75
CA MET A 1 18.00 -29.97 56.76
C MET A 1 17.24 -30.00 55.45
N SER A 2 16.39 -28.98 55.23
CA SER A 2 15.62 -28.83 54.01
C SER A 2 16.48 -28.18 52.93
N LEU A 3 16.24 -28.55 51.67
CA LEU A 3 16.86 -28.01 50.45
C LEU A 3 16.71 -26.48 50.24
N VAL A 4 16.25 -25.74 51.25
CA VAL A 4 15.90 -24.31 51.19
C VAL A 4 17.08 -23.41 51.54
N GLU A 5 18.08 -23.89 52.29
CA GLU A 5 19.18 -23.03 52.78
C GLU A 5 20.35 -22.86 51.80
N THR A 6 20.35 -23.53 50.63
CA THR A 6 21.53 -23.61 49.76
C THR A 6 21.52 -22.75 48.49
N TYR A 7 20.52 -21.89 48.22
CA TYR A 7 20.41 -21.30 46.86
C TYR A 7 20.08 -19.81 46.67
N PRO A 8 20.29 -18.85 47.59
CA PRO A 8 20.16 -17.44 47.23
C PRO A 8 21.10 -17.03 46.08
N VAL A 9 22.33 -17.57 46.04
CA VAL A 9 23.29 -17.34 44.94
C VAL A 9 22.82 -17.96 43.63
N LEU A 10 22.27 -19.17 43.66
CA LEU A 10 21.80 -19.87 42.46
C LEU A 10 20.52 -19.22 41.92
N SER A 11 19.59 -18.83 42.79
CA SER A 11 18.39 -18.06 42.42
C SER A 11 18.75 -16.69 41.83
N VAL A 12 19.71 -15.96 42.41
CA VAL A 12 20.20 -14.70 41.85
C VAL A 12 20.91 -14.91 40.52
N THR A 13 21.71 -15.98 40.38
CA THR A 13 22.39 -16.33 39.11
C THR A 13 21.37 -16.67 38.03
N PHE A 14 20.34 -17.48 38.33
CA PHE A 14 19.25 -17.79 37.40
C PHE A 14 18.43 -16.56 37.05
N ALA A 15 18.11 -15.69 38.01
CA ALA A 15 17.40 -14.44 37.76
C ALA A 15 18.22 -13.50 36.87
N PHE A 16 19.53 -13.40 37.09
CA PHE A 16 20.43 -12.63 36.24
C PHE A 16 20.54 -13.21 34.83
N MET A 17 20.69 -14.54 34.69
CA MET A 17 20.69 -15.21 33.38
C MET A 17 19.36 -14.99 32.64
N ALA A 18 18.22 -15.13 33.32
CA ALA A 18 16.90 -14.86 32.75
C ALA A 18 16.75 -13.41 32.32
N PHE A 19 17.18 -12.46 33.16
CA PHE A 19 17.19 -11.03 32.83
C PHE A 19 18.06 -10.75 31.60
N MET A 20 19.28 -11.30 31.54
CA MET A 20 20.20 -11.13 30.41
C MET A 20 19.63 -11.72 29.12
N LEU A 21 18.95 -12.88 29.19
CA LEU A 21 18.26 -13.48 28.05
C LEU A 21 17.08 -12.63 27.56
N VAL A 22 16.23 -12.16 28.48
CA VAL A 22 15.10 -11.27 28.17
C VAL A 22 15.60 -9.96 27.57
N TRP A 23 16.63 -9.36 28.16
CA TRP A 23 17.24 -8.13 27.67
C TRP A 23 17.87 -8.32 26.28
N SER A 24 18.57 -9.44 26.07
CA SER A 24 19.13 -9.81 24.76
C SER A 24 18.03 -9.95 23.70
N HIS A 25 16.94 -10.65 24.02
CA HIS A 25 15.81 -10.83 23.12
C HIS A 25 15.07 -9.52 22.84
N LEU A 26 14.87 -8.68 23.86
CA LEU A 26 14.25 -7.37 23.71
C LEU A 26 15.10 -6.45 22.83
N ARG A 27 16.43 -6.44 23.03
CA ARG A 27 17.35 -5.66 22.20
C ARG A 27 17.36 -6.13 20.76
N GLU A 28 17.40 -7.45 20.52
CA GLU A 28 17.24 -8.02 19.19
C GLU A 28 15.91 -7.59 18.56
N TRP A 29 14.81 -7.72 19.30
CA TRP A 29 13.49 -7.31 18.82
C TRP A 29 13.43 -5.82 18.47
N MET A 30 13.99 -4.94 19.30
CA MET A 30 14.07 -3.50 19.03
C MET A 30 14.90 -3.20 17.78
N ASP A 31 16.06 -3.85 17.64
CA ASP A 31 16.94 -3.70 16.46
C ASP A 31 16.16 -4.12 15.19
N PHE A 32 15.46 -5.25 15.19
CA PHE A 32 14.65 -5.70 14.05
C PHE A 32 13.43 -4.81 13.79
N ALA A 33 12.74 -4.36 14.85
CA ALA A 33 11.60 -3.46 14.75
C ALA A 33 11.98 -2.13 14.10
N SER A 34 13.17 -1.60 14.41
CA SER A 34 13.70 -0.37 13.83
C SER A 34 13.99 -0.47 12.32
N HIS A 35 14.27 -1.69 11.83
CA HIS A 35 14.49 -2.01 10.41
C HIS A 35 13.27 -2.66 9.74
N SER A 36 12.10 -2.56 10.35
CA SER A 36 10.84 -3.08 9.79
C SER A 36 10.03 -1.97 9.12
N ASN A 37 9.00 -2.36 8.37
CA ASN A 37 8.04 -1.40 7.81
C ASN A 37 6.99 -0.89 8.81
N LEU A 38 7.26 -0.97 10.12
CA LEU A 38 6.36 -0.48 11.17
C LEU A 38 5.92 0.98 10.93
N LYS A 39 6.85 1.86 10.54
CA LYS A 39 6.52 3.25 10.17
C LYS A 39 5.44 3.32 9.10
N TYR A 40 5.56 2.52 8.04
CA TYR A 40 4.61 2.52 6.93
C TYR A 40 3.29 1.85 7.30
N LYS A 41 3.32 0.81 8.15
CA LYS A 41 2.10 0.21 8.72
C LYS A 41 1.34 1.19 9.60
N VAL A 42 2.03 2.00 10.39
CA VAL A 42 1.42 3.08 11.16
C VAL A 42 0.83 4.13 10.23
N LEU A 43 1.54 4.53 9.16
CA LEU A 43 1.00 5.49 8.17
C LEU A 43 -0.21 4.93 7.41
N ASP A 44 -0.21 3.65 7.06
CA ASP A 44 -1.33 2.97 6.39
C ASP A 44 -2.55 2.90 7.32
N PHE A 45 -2.33 2.53 8.59
CA PHE A 45 -3.34 2.58 9.63
C PHE A 45 -3.91 3.99 9.80
N LEU A 46 -3.05 5.01 9.89
CA LEU A 46 -3.47 6.42 9.96
C LEU A 46 -4.20 6.88 8.69
N GLY A 47 -3.91 6.27 7.53
CA GLY A 47 -4.58 6.52 6.26
C GLY A 47 -6.08 6.26 6.31
N SER A 48 -6.52 5.28 7.11
CA SER A 48 -7.94 4.99 7.36
C SER A 48 -8.68 6.12 8.09
N PHE A 49 -7.96 7.12 8.61
CA PHE A 49 -8.51 8.26 9.33
C PHE A 49 -8.40 9.58 8.56
N ILE A 50 -7.99 9.53 7.28
CA ILE A 50 -7.94 10.71 6.41
C ILE A 50 -9.29 10.90 5.75
N TYR A 51 -10.05 11.90 6.22
CA TYR A 51 -11.36 12.24 5.67
C TYR A 51 -11.34 13.59 4.97
N TYR A 52 -11.73 13.56 3.72
CA TYR A 52 -11.89 14.71 2.86
C TYR A 52 -13.28 15.32 3.10
N GLY A 53 -13.34 16.62 3.39
CA GLY A 53 -14.58 17.36 3.62
C GLY A 53 -15.24 17.80 2.31
N PRO A 54 -16.38 18.53 2.37
CA PRO A 54 -17.01 19.12 1.18
C PRO A 54 -16.21 20.29 0.59
N ASP A 55 -15.17 20.75 1.28
CA ASP A 55 -14.22 21.78 0.87
C ASP A 55 -13.11 21.23 -0.06
N ILE A 56 -13.37 20.11 -0.73
CA ILE A 56 -12.51 19.55 -1.77
C ILE A 56 -12.93 20.02 -3.17
N GLY A 57 -11.94 20.16 -4.03
CA GLY A 57 -12.13 20.52 -5.43
C GLY A 57 -10.84 21.11 -5.99
N VAL A 58 -10.85 21.37 -7.30
CA VAL A 58 -9.70 21.91 -8.03
C VAL A 58 -9.11 23.14 -7.32
N GLU A 59 -9.92 24.14 -6.99
CA GLU A 59 -9.44 25.38 -6.37
C GLU A 59 -8.85 25.15 -4.96
N ALA A 60 -9.53 24.37 -4.12
CA ALA A 60 -9.04 23.99 -2.80
C ALA A 60 -7.70 23.24 -2.88
N THR A 61 -7.52 22.42 -3.90
CA THR A 61 -6.27 21.70 -4.17
C THR A 61 -5.16 22.63 -4.66
N LEU A 62 -5.47 23.59 -5.53
CA LEU A 62 -4.50 24.56 -6.07
C LEU A 62 -4.04 25.60 -5.04
N THR A 63 -4.75 25.73 -3.93
CA THR A 63 -4.44 26.65 -2.81
C THR A 63 -3.73 25.99 -1.63
N LEU A 64 -3.44 24.68 -1.69
CA LEU A 64 -2.85 23.92 -0.58
C LEU A 64 -1.52 24.49 -0.04
N ASP A 65 -0.71 25.10 -0.90
CA ASP A 65 0.58 25.71 -0.57
C ASP A 65 0.51 27.23 -0.30
N ASP A 66 -0.69 27.78 -0.10
CA ASP A 66 -0.97 29.20 0.12
C ASP A 66 -0.32 30.12 -0.94
N PRO A 67 -0.65 29.95 -2.24
CA PRO A 67 -0.05 30.73 -3.31
C PRO A 67 -0.48 32.20 -3.27
N ALA A 68 0.32 33.08 -3.89
CA ALA A 68 -0.12 34.45 -4.14
C ALA A 68 -1.33 34.46 -5.10
N PRO A 69 -2.25 35.45 -5.03
CA PRO A 69 -3.45 35.48 -5.88
C PRO A 69 -3.15 35.35 -7.38
N GLY A 70 -2.11 36.03 -7.89
CA GLY A 70 -1.71 35.92 -9.30
C GLY A 70 -1.14 34.55 -9.70
N VAL A 71 -0.61 33.77 -8.74
CA VAL A 71 -0.17 32.38 -9.00
C VAL A 71 -1.38 31.45 -9.06
N LEU A 72 -2.38 31.65 -8.18
CA LEU A 72 -3.62 30.88 -8.23
C LEU A 72 -4.37 31.07 -9.55
N GLU A 73 -4.48 32.31 -10.02
CA GLU A 73 -5.13 32.62 -11.31
C GLU A 73 -4.45 31.90 -12.49
N LYS A 74 -3.12 31.92 -12.53
CA LYS A 74 -2.32 31.18 -13.52
C LYS A 74 -2.55 29.67 -13.44
N ARG A 75 -2.59 29.12 -12.23
CA ARG A 75 -2.83 27.69 -12.01
C ARG A 75 -4.22 27.28 -12.48
N LEU A 76 -5.24 28.11 -12.25
CA LEU A 76 -6.61 27.85 -12.73
C LEU A 76 -6.64 27.82 -14.26
N LYS A 77 -6.03 28.82 -14.92
CA LYS A 77 -5.87 28.84 -16.38
C LYS A 77 -5.14 27.60 -16.92
N GLY A 78 -4.08 27.16 -16.24
CA GLY A 78 -3.37 25.93 -16.60
C GLY A 78 -4.19 24.65 -16.37
N GLN A 79 -5.08 24.63 -15.37
CA GLN A 79 -6.02 23.52 -15.19
C GLN A 79 -7.05 23.49 -16.32
N ASP A 80 -7.58 24.64 -16.75
CA ASP A 80 -8.50 24.74 -17.88
C ASP A 80 -7.84 24.30 -19.19
N TYR A 81 -6.57 24.69 -19.40
CA TYR A 81 -5.76 24.23 -20.52
C TYR A 81 -5.66 22.69 -20.53
N LEU A 82 -5.25 22.08 -19.42
CA LEU A 82 -5.15 20.64 -19.33
C LEU A 82 -6.50 19.94 -19.46
N ALA A 83 -7.59 20.53 -18.94
CA ALA A 83 -8.94 20.02 -19.13
C ALA A 83 -9.36 20.04 -20.59
N SER A 84 -8.98 21.07 -21.35
CA SER A 84 -9.28 21.15 -22.78
C SER A 84 -8.54 20.08 -23.60
N LYS A 85 -7.33 19.67 -23.17
CA LYS A 85 -6.49 18.70 -23.87
C LYS A 85 -6.72 17.26 -23.42
N LEU A 86 -6.99 17.03 -22.14
CA LEU A 86 -7.04 15.71 -21.51
C LEU A 86 -8.42 15.34 -20.98
N GLY A 87 -9.34 16.31 -20.86
CA GLY A 87 -10.69 16.13 -20.32
C GLY A 87 -11.73 15.65 -21.33
N GLY A 88 -11.32 15.35 -22.57
CA GLY A 88 -12.17 14.71 -23.58
C GLY A 88 -13.09 15.64 -24.38
N GLY A 89 -12.77 16.95 -24.49
CA GLY A 89 -13.47 17.88 -25.38
C GLY A 89 -15.00 18.00 -25.17
N ALA A 90 -15.70 18.52 -26.18
CA ALA A 90 -17.16 18.66 -26.20
C ALA A 90 -17.89 17.40 -26.72
N THR A 91 -17.22 16.55 -27.51
CA THR A 91 -17.75 15.32 -28.09
C THR A 91 -17.27 14.12 -27.27
N HIS A 92 -18.21 13.28 -26.83
CA HIS A 92 -17.96 12.29 -25.79
C HIS A 92 -17.70 10.88 -26.35
N ASN A 93 -16.58 10.26 -25.96
CA ASN A 93 -16.36 8.83 -26.18
C ASN A 93 -17.24 7.99 -25.24
N LYS A 94 -18.41 7.54 -25.73
CA LYS A 94 -19.37 6.70 -24.96
C LYS A 94 -18.75 5.40 -24.42
N ARG A 95 -17.77 4.84 -25.13
CA ARG A 95 -17.12 3.56 -24.78
C ARG A 95 -16.35 3.64 -23.46
N GLY A 96 -15.77 4.81 -23.15
CA GLY A 96 -15.04 5.07 -21.91
C GLY A 96 -15.96 5.00 -20.69
N GLN A 97 -17.11 5.66 -20.79
CA GLN A 97 -18.12 5.71 -19.73
C GLN A 97 -18.69 4.33 -19.42
N GLU A 98 -18.94 3.51 -20.44
CA GLU A 98 -19.52 2.17 -20.29
C GLU A 98 -18.53 1.13 -19.72
N LEU A 99 -17.24 1.24 -20.05
CA LEU A 99 -16.21 0.30 -19.60
C LEU A 99 -15.66 0.62 -18.21
N GLN A 100 -15.63 1.90 -17.83
CA GLN A 100 -15.10 2.37 -16.56
C GLN A 100 -15.65 1.62 -15.33
N PRO A 101 -16.97 1.40 -15.17
CA PRO A 101 -17.48 0.68 -13.99
C PRO A 101 -17.19 -0.83 -14.05
N LYS A 102 -16.74 -1.37 -15.19
CA LYS A 102 -16.49 -2.81 -15.39
C LYS A 102 -15.06 -3.23 -15.06
N LEU A 103 -14.13 -2.30 -14.86
CA LEU A 103 -12.70 -2.59 -14.78
C LEU A 103 -12.04 -1.89 -13.59
N VAL A 104 -11.33 -2.69 -12.77
CA VAL A 104 -10.72 -2.23 -11.50
C VAL A 104 -9.19 -2.07 -11.62
N ASP A 105 -8.52 -2.89 -12.43
CA ASP A 105 -7.04 -2.99 -12.46
C ASP A 105 -6.40 -2.93 -13.86
N CYS A 106 -7.18 -2.59 -14.89
CA CYS A 106 -6.57 -2.19 -16.16
C CYS A 106 -6.06 -0.76 -15.98
N ARG A 107 -4.74 -0.56 -16.02
CA ARG A 107 -4.11 0.77 -16.06
C ARG A 107 -4.43 1.46 -17.38
N PHE A 108 -5.70 1.80 -17.60
CA PHE A 108 -6.11 2.84 -18.52
C PHE A 108 -5.28 4.07 -18.18
N ALA A 109 -4.60 4.62 -19.17
CA ALA A 109 -3.77 5.81 -19.09
C ALA A 109 -4.26 6.81 -18.03
N LEU A 110 -3.73 6.67 -16.82
CA LEU A 110 -4.18 7.42 -15.66
C LEU A 110 -3.06 8.39 -15.40
N ALA A 111 -3.21 9.60 -15.93
CA ALA A 111 -2.39 10.77 -15.61
C ALA A 111 -2.50 11.11 -14.12
N LYS A 112 -1.99 10.21 -13.26
CA LYS A 112 -2.14 10.31 -11.83
C LYS A 112 -1.27 11.45 -11.36
N VAL A 113 -1.89 12.31 -10.57
CA VAL A 113 -1.13 13.19 -9.71
C VAL A 113 -0.67 12.39 -8.51
N CYS A 114 0.64 12.40 -8.28
CA CYS A 114 1.26 11.55 -7.27
C CYS A 114 1.07 12.11 -5.86
N MET A 115 -0.18 12.21 -5.40
CA MET A 115 -0.58 12.62 -4.05
C MET A 115 -2.10 12.49 -3.92
N PRO A 116 -2.63 11.74 -2.94
CA PRO A 116 -4.09 11.62 -2.73
C PRO A 116 -4.82 12.96 -2.63
N LEU A 117 -4.14 13.96 -2.07
CA LEU A 117 -4.65 15.34 -1.94
C LEU A 117 -4.71 16.13 -3.25
N LEU A 118 -3.99 15.68 -4.27
CA LEU A 118 -4.06 16.28 -5.59
C LEU A 118 -5.11 15.61 -6.47
N ARG A 119 -5.80 14.56 -6.00
CA ARG A 119 -6.71 13.73 -6.79
C ARG A 119 -7.77 14.53 -7.57
N GLU A 120 -8.23 15.65 -7.03
CA GLU A 120 -9.18 16.56 -7.69
C GLU A 120 -8.64 17.19 -8.99
N LEU A 121 -7.32 17.14 -9.20
CA LEU A 121 -6.66 17.57 -10.42
C LEU A 121 -6.50 16.45 -11.46
N GLU A 122 -6.94 15.23 -11.15
CA GLU A 122 -6.99 14.12 -12.11
C GLU A 122 -8.20 14.26 -13.02
N PHE A 123 -8.03 13.91 -14.30
CA PHE A 123 -9.11 13.92 -15.27
C PHE A 123 -9.92 12.63 -15.23
N SER A 124 -11.24 12.75 -15.39
CA SER A 124 -12.19 11.66 -15.17
C SER A 124 -11.87 10.43 -16.02
N PRO A 125 -11.91 9.22 -15.43
CA PRO A 125 -11.81 7.96 -16.17
C PRO A 125 -12.82 7.79 -17.30
N ALA A 126 -13.99 8.41 -17.15
CA ALA A 126 -15.12 8.27 -18.04
C ALA A 126 -14.94 9.04 -19.37
N LYS A 127 -13.99 9.99 -19.45
CA LYS A 127 -13.78 10.86 -20.62
C LYS A 127 -12.44 10.61 -21.31
N ARG A 128 -11.92 9.37 -21.22
CA ARG A 128 -10.57 9.01 -21.68
C ARG A 128 -10.51 8.69 -23.16
N ASN A 129 -9.37 9.02 -23.76
CA ASN A 129 -9.00 8.56 -25.09
C ASN A 129 -8.51 7.10 -25.03
N PHE A 130 -8.92 6.27 -25.98
CA PHE A 130 -8.50 4.87 -26.05
C PHE A 130 -7.29 4.74 -26.96
N VAL A 131 -6.27 3.96 -26.57
CA VAL A 131 -5.25 3.56 -27.53
C VAL A 131 -5.89 2.63 -28.55
N THR A 132 -5.94 3.05 -29.81
CA THR A 132 -6.50 2.29 -30.93
C THR A 132 -5.45 1.71 -31.85
N GLY A 133 -4.22 2.21 -31.76
CA GLY A 133 -3.09 1.66 -32.52
C GLY A 133 -1.75 2.09 -31.94
N VAL A 134 -0.75 1.27 -32.21
CA VAL A 134 0.66 1.63 -32.05
C VAL A 134 1.31 1.41 -33.40
N ASP A 135 1.86 2.47 -33.97
CA ASP A 135 2.60 2.43 -35.23
C ASP A 135 4.10 2.26 -34.94
N THR A 136 4.74 1.39 -35.73
CA THR A 136 6.11 0.92 -35.57
C THR A 136 6.90 0.96 -36.88
N ASP A 137 6.45 1.69 -37.90
CA ASP A 137 6.97 1.62 -39.28
C ASP A 137 8.49 1.90 -39.43
N SER A 138 9.04 2.85 -38.66
CA SER A 138 10.48 3.03 -38.41
C SER A 138 10.74 4.18 -37.45
N GLY A 139 11.52 3.96 -36.39
CA GLY A 139 11.87 5.01 -35.43
C GLY A 139 11.15 4.86 -34.09
N MET A 140 10.92 5.98 -33.41
CA MET A 140 10.14 6.01 -32.19
C MET A 140 8.70 5.53 -32.43
N HIS A 141 8.18 4.71 -31.51
CA HIS A 141 6.78 4.29 -31.56
C HIS A 141 5.83 5.48 -31.50
N LEU A 142 4.73 5.39 -32.25
CA LEU A 142 3.64 6.36 -32.21
C LEU A 142 2.38 5.69 -31.68
N VAL A 143 1.67 6.36 -30.79
CA VAL A 143 0.41 5.87 -30.24
C VAL A 143 -0.74 6.67 -30.85
N THR A 144 -1.64 5.97 -31.50
CA THR A 144 -2.91 6.56 -31.94
C THR A 144 -3.92 6.42 -30.81
N VAL A 145 -4.54 7.54 -30.44
CA VAL A 145 -5.62 7.57 -29.46
C VAL A 145 -6.93 7.97 -30.13
N ASP A 146 -8.00 7.27 -29.81
CA ASP A 146 -9.36 7.60 -30.24
C ASP A 146 -9.99 8.60 -29.28
N THR A 147 -10.33 9.77 -29.83
CA THR A 147 -10.98 10.88 -29.12
C THR A 147 -12.48 10.96 -29.38
N GLY A 148 -13.07 10.06 -30.18
CA GLY A 148 -14.48 10.04 -30.53
C GLY A 148 -14.76 10.32 -32.00
N ASP A 149 -14.54 11.56 -32.47
CA ASP A 149 -15.00 12.02 -33.80
C ASP A 149 -13.92 12.66 -34.69
N GLU A 150 -12.71 12.95 -34.18
CA GLU A 150 -11.61 13.52 -34.97
C GLU A 150 -10.40 12.58 -35.03
N LYS A 151 -9.80 12.47 -36.23
CA LYS A 151 -8.45 11.90 -36.38
C LYS A 151 -7.47 12.84 -35.69
N THR A 152 -7.01 12.48 -34.51
CA THR A 152 -5.87 13.16 -33.86
C THR A 152 -4.57 12.63 -34.41
N ASP A 153 -3.57 13.51 -34.52
CA ASP A 153 -2.21 13.10 -34.85
C ASP A 153 -1.68 12.07 -33.84
N PRO A 154 -0.94 11.05 -34.29
CA PRO A 154 -0.30 10.09 -33.40
C PRO A 154 0.64 10.77 -32.39
N LEU A 155 0.62 10.27 -31.15
CA LEU A 155 1.42 10.78 -30.05
C LEU A 155 2.78 10.08 -29.99
N LEU A 156 3.85 10.80 -29.64
CA LEU A 156 5.16 10.19 -29.41
C LEU A 156 5.11 9.25 -28.20
N TYR A 157 5.48 7.98 -28.35
CA TYR A 157 5.38 6.97 -27.29
C TYR A 157 6.67 6.81 -26.47
N CYS A 158 6.63 7.25 -25.21
CA CYS A 158 7.70 7.05 -24.22
C CYS A 158 7.29 5.97 -23.21
N GLY A 159 7.02 4.74 -23.67
CA GLY A 159 6.38 3.71 -22.84
C GLY A 159 6.86 2.28 -23.02
N SER A 160 7.98 2.03 -23.69
CA SER A 160 8.44 0.66 -24.05
C SER A 160 8.78 -0.27 -22.86
N ASP A 161 8.67 0.23 -21.62
CA ASP A 161 9.03 -0.41 -20.34
C ASP A 161 10.39 -1.15 -20.41
N ALA A 162 10.64 -2.08 -19.49
CA ALA A 162 11.79 -2.97 -19.49
C ALA A 162 11.59 -4.28 -20.25
N VAL A 163 10.66 -4.28 -21.20
CA VAL A 163 10.30 -5.43 -22.02
C VAL A 163 10.80 -5.26 -23.45
N HIS A 164 10.51 -4.11 -24.09
CA HIS A 164 10.81 -3.85 -25.50
C HIS A 164 11.97 -2.85 -25.65
N THR A 165 13.18 -3.29 -25.27
CA THR A 165 14.38 -2.46 -25.35
C THR A 165 14.95 -2.39 -26.77
N LEU A 166 14.93 -3.50 -27.50
CA LEU A 166 15.60 -3.64 -28.80
C LEU A 166 14.69 -3.20 -29.96
N SER A 167 15.23 -3.23 -31.17
CA SER A 167 14.52 -2.81 -32.39
C SER A 167 13.22 -3.60 -32.59
N CYS A 168 12.13 -2.92 -32.89
CA CYS A 168 10.89 -3.55 -33.29
C CYS A 168 11.05 -4.24 -34.65
N LYS A 169 11.58 -3.52 -35.64
CA LYS A 169 11.71 -3.99 -37.02
C LYS A 169 12.85 -5.00 -37.21
N ASP A 170 14.04 -4.68 -36.69
CA ASP A 170 15.25 -5.46 -36.98
C ASP A 170 15.50 -6.58 -35.96
N PHE A 171 14.79 -6.58 -34.83
CA PHE A 171 14.96 -7.60 -33.78
C PHE A 171 13.64 -8.30 -33.42
N HIS A 172 12.62 -7.59 -32.94
CA HIS A 172 11.39 -8.23 -32.47
C HIS A 172 10.53 -8.83 -33.59
N ALA A 173 10.42 -8.21 -34.77
CA ALA A 173 9.63 -8.75 -35.87
C ALA A 173 10.18 -10.08 -36.44
N PRO A 174 11.50 -10.23 -36.71
CA PRO A 174 12.10 -11.52 -37.04
C PRO A 174 11.90 -12.58 -35.96
N ILE A 175 12.10 -12.21 -34.69
CA ILE A 175 11.86 -13.11 -33.55
C ILE A 175 10.41 -13.56 -33.51
N GLN A 176 9.45 -12.65 -33.66
CA GLN A 176 8.03 -12.97 -33.66
C GLN A 176 7.65 -13.92 -34.80
N THR A 177 8.26 -13.75 -35.97
CA THR A 177 8.08 -14.65 -37.11
C THR A 177 8.54 -16.07 -36.77
N GLU A 178 9.71 -16.20 -36.15
CA GLU A 178 10.23 -17.50 -35.73
C GLU A 178 9.43 -18.12 -34.57
N ILE A 179 8.96 -17.32 -33.61
CA ILE A 179 8.06 -17.77 -32.55
C ILE A 179 6.76 -18.32 -33.16
N ASN A 180 6.14 -17.59 -34.07
CA ASN A 180 4.89 -18.01 -34.72
C ASN A 180 5.08 -19.34 -35.45
N LYS A 181 6.19 -19.50 -36.18
CA LYS A 181 6.56 -20.75 -36.86
C LYS A 181 6.71 -21.91 -35.88
N ARG A 182 7.42 -21.72 -34.75
CA ARG A 182 7.57 -22.77 -33.73
C ARG A 182 6.27 -23.07 -32.98
N MET A 183 5.39 -22.08 -32.88
CA MET A 183 4.10 -22.19 -32.21
C MET A 183 2.96 -22.67 -33.13
N ASP A 184 3.23 -22.99 -34.40
CA ASP A 184 2.25 -23.47 -35.37
C ASP A 184 1.73 -24.87 -34.99
N LEU A 185 0.41 -25.01 -34.82
CA LEU A 185 -0.26 -26.27 -34.47
C LEU A 185 -0.42 -27.22 -35.67
N GLU A 186 -0.43 -26.70 -36.89
CA GLU A 186 -0.64 -27.50 -38.10
C GLU A 186 0.67 -28.12 -38.56
N ASN A 187 1.73 -27.30 -38.59
CA ASN A 187 3.00 -27.69 -39.20
C ASN A 187 4.09 -28.10 -38.19
N ASN A 188 3.90 -27.84 -36.88
CA ASN A 188 4.84 -28.27 -35.85
C ASN A 188 4.15 -29.13 -34.76
N LYS A 189 4.36 -30.45 -34.82
CA LYS A 189 3.78 -31.38 -33.83
C LYS A 189 4.23 -31.10 -32.40
N GLU A 190 5.45 -30.60 -32.17
CA GLU A 190 5.93 -30.27 -30.82
C GLU A 190 5.13 -29.11 -30.18
N SER A 191 4.50 -28.26 -30.98
CA SER A 191 3.73 -27.13 -30.47
C SER A 191 2.49 -27.58 -29.66
N SER A 192 2.01 -28.81 -29.89
CA SER A 192 0.93 -29.45 -29.13
C SER A 192 1.29 -29.74 -27.68
N LEU A 193 2.58 -29.76 -27.33
CA LEU A 193 3.06 -29.95 -25.95
C LEU A 193 2.57 -28.85 -24.99
N ARG A 194 2.09 -27.72 -25.53
CA ARG A 194 1.41 -26.67 -24.75
C ARG A 194 0.17 -27.15 -23.98
N PHE A 195 -0.46 -28.24 -24.40
CA PHE A 195 -1.63 -28.83 -23.74
C PHE A 195 -1.25 -29.75 -22.57
N ALA A 196 0.04 -29.99 -22.34
CA ALA A 196 0.57 -30.74 -21.20
C ALA A 196 1.42 -29.81 -20.30
N PRO A 197 0.79 -28.86 -19.58
CA PRO A 197 1.53 -27.95 -18.71
C PRO A 197 2.27 -28.73 -17.61
N ILE A 198 3.41 -28.20 -17.15
CA ILE A 198 4.25 -28.80 -16.09
C ILE A 198 4.95 -30.12 -16.50
N ALA A 199 4.77 -30.59 -17.73
CA ALA A 199 5.51 -31.74 -18.26
C ALA A 199 6.93 -31.34 -18.70
N LEU A 200 7.90 -32.23 -18.48
CA LEU A 200 9.21 -32.14 -19.11
C LEU A 200 9.03 -32.29 -20.62
N ASN A 201 9.50 -31.31 -21.38
CA ASN A 201 9.40 -31.28 -22.83
C ASN A 201 10.66 -30.67 -23.47
N THR A 202 10.80 -30.85 -24.78
CA THR A 202 11.97 -30.42 -25.55
C THR A 202 12.26 -28.92 -25.40
N GLU A 203 11.23 -28.07 -25.40
CA GLU A 203 11.41 -26.61 -25.30
C GLU A 203 11.89 -26.19 -23.90
N LEU A 204 11.43 -26.87 -22.85
CA LEU A 204 11.91 -26.67 -21.48
C LEU A 204 13.37 -27.09 -21.32
N GLU A 205 13.74 -28.25 -21.89
CA GLU A 205 15.12 -28.75 -21.88
C GLU A 205 16.06 -27.78 -22.59
N LYS A 206 15.73 -27.38 -23.83
CA LYS A 206 16.47 -26.37 -24.60
C LYS A 206 16.65 -25.08 -23.78
N ASN A 207 15.58 -24.60 -23.17
CA ASN A 207 15.61 -23.34 -22.43
C ASN A 207 16.50 -23.43 -21.20
N ALA A 208 16.35 -24.50 -20.42
CA ALA A 208 17.15 -24.72 -19.22
C ALA A 208 18.64 -24.80 -19.58
N ASN A 209 19.00 -25.55 -20.62
CA ASN A 209 20.39 -25.66 -21.04
C ASN A 209 20.94 -24.30 -21.52
N ALA A 210 20.21 -23.60 -22.39
CA ALA A 210 20.65 -22.32 -22.95
C ALA A 210 20.83 -21.23 -21.88
N ILE A 211 19.87 -21.09 -20.94
CA ILE A 211 19.97 -20.05 -19.91
C ILE A 211 21.07 -20.37 -18.88
N LEU A 212 21.26 -21.64 -18.51
CA LEU A 212 22.28 -22.04 -17.57
C LEU A 212 23.68 -21.91 -18.17
N GLU A 213 23.87 -22.27 -19.43
CA GLU A 213 25.13 -22.03 -20.17
C GLU A 213 25.44 -20.54 -20.27
N LEU A 214 24.44 -19.72 -20.63
CA LEU A 214 24.61 -18.27 -20.77
C LEU A 214 24.97 -17.57 -19.45
N THR A 215 24.42 -18.05 -18.34
CA THR A 215 24.52 -17.36 -17.04
C THR A 215 25.54 -17.98 -16.08
N GLY A 216 25.92 -19.24 -16.28
CA GLY A 216 26.85 -19.99 -15.42
C GLY A 216 26.23 -20.51 -14.12
N PHE A 217 24.90 -20.56 -14.01
CA PHE A 217 24.20 -21.13 -12.86
C PHE A 217 23.96 -22.64 -13.01
N ASP A 218 23.64 -23.31 -11.91
CA ASP A 218 23.44 -24.77 -11.89
C ASP A 218 21.98 -25.19 -12.12
N GLN A 219 21.02 -24.33 -11.74
CA GLN A 219 19.60 -24.69 -11.67
C GLN A 219 18.70 -23.50 -12.07
N VAL A 220 17.57 -23.80 -12.71
CA VAL A 220 16.54 -22.82 -13.09
C VAL A 220 15.16 -23.27 -12.64
N ARG A 221 14.36 -22.30 -12.15
CA ARG A 221 12.92 -22.43 -11.91
C ARG A 221 12.18 -21.36 -12.68
N TYR A 222 10.98 -21.66 -13.17
CA TYR A 222 10.18 -20.74 -13.96
C TYR A 222 8.98 -20.17 -13.19
N SER A 223 8.48 -19.02 -13.63
CA SER A 223 7.26 -18.35 -13.14
C SER A 223 6.69 -17.44 -14.26
N LEU A 224 5.47 -16.91 -14.12
CA LEU A 224 4.88 -16.07 -15.17
C LEU A 224 5.18 -14.57 -15.00
N SER A 225 5.53 -14.13 -13.80
CA SER A 225 5.87 -12.73 -13.52
C SER A 225 7.07 -12.61 -12.60
N GLY A 226 7.78 -11.48 -12.71
CA GLY A 226 8.91 -11.19 -11.82
C GLY A 226 8.54 -11.16 -10.33
N SER A 227 7.30 -10.77 -9.99
CA SER A 227 6.83 -10.80 -8.60
C SER A 227 6.67 -12.23 -8.08
N GLU A 228 6.14 -13.15 -8.89
CA GLU A 228 6.07 -14.58 -8.55
C GLU A 228 7.47 -15.21 -8.45
N ALA A 229 8.38 -14.86 -9.37
CA ALA A 229 9.75 -15.36 -9.34
C ALA A 229 10.50 -14.93 -8.07
N MET A 230 10.35 -13.68 -7.64
CA MET A 230 10.93 -13.19 -6.38
C MET A 230 10.34 -13.91 -5.15
N ASP A 231 9.02 -14.14 -5.13
CA ASP A 231 8.38 -14.91 -4.05
C ASP A 231 8.89 -16.35 -4.01
N ALA A 232 9.00 -17.00 -5.16
CA ALA A 232 9.57 -18.35 -5.28
C ALA A 232 11.03 -18.39 -4.81
N ALA A 233 11.86 -17.42 -5.21
CA ALA A 233 13.25 -17.30 -4.78
C ALA A 233 13.38 -17.18 -3.26
N PHE A 234 12.56 -16.33 -2.61
CA PHE A 234 12.58 -16.20 -1.15
C PHE A 234 12.16 -17.50 -0.44
N LYS A 235 11.18 -18.22 -0.98
CA LYS A 235 10.76 -19.52 -0.42
C LYS A 235 11.86 -20.57 -0.56
N ASP A 236 12.53 -20.62 -1.71
CA ASP A 236 13.62 -21.56 -1.97
C ASP A 236 14.84 -21.28 -1.09
N VAL A 237 15.22 -20.02 -0.96
CA VAL A 237 16.32 -19.58 -0.09
C VAL A 237 16.00 -19.93 1.38
N ARG A 238 14.82 -19.59 1.89
CA ARG A 238 14.40 -19.97 3.25
C ARG A 238 14.39 -21.49 3.45
N ALA A 239 13.99 -22.25 2.43
CA ALA A 239 13.99 -23.71 2.50
C ALA A 239 15.43 -24.29 2.51
N SER A 240 16.35 -23.69 1.76
CA SER A 240 17.74 -24.14 1.67
C SER A 240 18.64 -23.69 2.82
N THR A 241 18.17 -22.73 3.63
CA THR A 241 18.80 -22.25 4.87
C THR A 241 18.04 -22.64 6.14
N ARG A 242 17.17 -23.66 6.07
CA ARG A 242 16.36 -24.12 7.21
C ARG A 242 17.19 -24.35 8.47
N GLY A 243 16.67 -23.87 9.60
CA GLY A 243 17.33 -23.97 10.91
C GLY A 243 18.31 -22.84 11.21
N VAL A 244 18.61 -21.97 10.23
CA VAL A 244 19.35 -20.72 10.43
C VAL A 244 18.35 -19.62 10.74
N GLY A 245 17.69 -19.06 9.73
CA GLY A 245 16.72 -17.99 9.92
C GLY A 245 15.72 -17.85 8.78
N ASP A 246 14.69 -17.04 9.01
CA ASP A 246 13.56 -16.89 8.09
C ASP A 246 13.49 -15.51 7.43
N PHE A 247 14.38 -14.58 7.83
CA PHE A 247 14.34 -13.20 7.35
C PHE A 247 15.07 -13.04 6.02
N ILE A 248 14.48 -12.22 5.15
CA ILE A 248 15.15 -11.72 3.95
C ILE A 248 15.51 -10.27 4.18
N VAL A 249 16.78 -9.92 3.97
CA VAL A 249 17.24 -8.53 3.98
C VAL A 249 16.98 -7.92 2.60
N ARG A 250 16.31 -6.77 2.60
CA ARG A 250 16.10 -5.89 1.45
C ARG A 250 16.69 -4.52 1.77
N PHE A 251 16.95 -3.75 0.73
CA PHE A 251 17.32 -2.35 0.88
C PHE A 251 16.10 -1.43 0.74
N SER A 252 16.03 -0.41 1.58
CA SER A 252 14.82 0.38 1.87
C SER A 252 14.13 1.02 0.66
N SER A 253 14.81 1.14 -0.48
CA SER A 253 14.30 1.75 -1.71
C SER A 253 14.02 0.80 -2.86
N ALA A 254 14.39 -0.47 -2.74
CA ALA A 254 14.32 -1.43 -3.84
C ALA A 254 12.90 -1.99 -4.07
N TYR A 255 12.46 -1.91 -5.34
CA TYR A 255 11.24 -2.57 -5.80
C TYR A 255 11.56 -3.98 -6.30
N HIS A 256 10.86 -4.98 -5.77
CA HIS A 256 11.02 -6.40 -6.15
C HIS A 256 9.72 -7.05 -6.63
N GLY A 257 8.61 -6.30 -6.68
CA GLY A 257 7.29 -6.84 -7.00
C GLY A 257 6.19 -6.37 -6.05
N HIS A 258 5.01 -6.95 -6.22
CA HIS A 258 3.78 -6.52 -5.54
C HIS A 258 2.93 -7.68 -4.95
N VAL A 259 3.33 -8.94 -5.12
CA VAL A 259 2.66 -10.07 -4.45
C VAL A 259 2.95 -10.04 -2.95
N SER A 260 2.06 -10.54 -2.11
CA SER A 260 2.17 -10.41 -0.63
C SER A 260 3.52 -10.81 -0.03
N GLY A 261 4.18 -11.85 -0.57
CA GLY A 261 5.51 -12.29 -0.12
C GLY A 261 6.66 -11.32 -0.42
N VAL A 262 6.44 -10.36 -1.33
CA VAL A 262 7.44 -9.44 -1.90
C VAL A 262 7.01 -7.97 -1.83
N ASP A 263 5.73 -7.70 -1.61
CA ASP A 263 5.20 -6.36 -1.47
C ASP A 263 5.88 -5.63 -0.32
N PHE A 264 6.06 -4.33 -0.49
CA PHE A 264 6.69 -3.49 0.51
C PHE A 264 5.86 -3.46 1.80
N LEU A 265 4.54 -3.22 1.73
CA LEU A 265 3.73 -3.04 2.94
C LEU A 265 3.37 -4.35 3.62
N ASN A 266 3.14 -5.41 2.84
CA ASN A 266 2.58 -6.67 3.33
C ASN A 266 3.55 -7.87 3.34
N SER A 267 4.87 -7.64 3.32
CA SER A 267 5.85 -8.72 3.48
C SER A 267 6.10 -9.07 4.95
N GLN A 268 5.90 -10.33 5.33
CA GLN A 268 6.35 -10.85 6.62
C GLN A 268 7.82 -11.29 6.57
N LYS A 269 8.52 -11.20 7.70
CA LYS A 269 9.91 -11.68 7.87
C LYS A 269 10.87 -11.08 6.83
N VAL A 270 10.85 -9.75 6.76
CA VAL A 270 11.71 -8.94 5.89
C VAL A 270 12.32 -7.81 6.72
N ILE A 271 13.60 -7.54 6.48
CA ILE A 271 14.38 -6.47 7.12
C ILE A 271 14.73 -5.45 6.04
N TYR A 272 14.58 -4.17 6.34
CA TYR A 272 14.89 -3.06 5.44
C TYR A 272 16.13 -2.33 5.94
N LEU A 273 17.25 -2.53 5.26
CA LEU A 273 18.53 -1.90 5.57
C LEU A 273 18.82 -0.71 4.63
N LYS A 274 19.88 0.03 4.96
CA LYS A 274 20.39 1.15 4.16
C LYS A 274 21.35 0.60 3.10
N GLU A 275 21.12 0.92 1.84
CA GLU A 275 22.00 0.53 0.74
C GLU A 275 23.29 1.37 0.78
N CYS A 276 24.42 0.79 0.33
CA CYS A 276 25.73 1.45 0.39
C CYS A 276 26.12 1.94 1.80
N SER A 277 25.88 1.13 2.84
CA SER A 277 26.18 1.45 4.25
C SER A 277 26.99 0.33 4.90
N GLN A 278 28.04 0.72 5.62
CA GLN A 278 28.86 -0.21 6.40
C GLN A 278 28.07 -0.80 7.56
N GLU A 279 27.25 0.02 8.22
CA GLU A 279 26.38 -0.41 9.33
C GLU A 279 25.43 -1.54 8.89
N SER A 280 25.01 -1.52 7.63
CA SER A 280 24.15 -2.58 7.07
C SER A 280 24.92 -3.88 6.83
N LEU A 281 26.20 -3.80 6.42
CA LEU A 281 27.08 -4.98 6.31
C LEU A 281 27.35 -5.58 7.69
N ASP A 282 27.60 -4.73 8.69
CA ASP A 282 27.84 -5.15 10.07
C ASP A 282 26.58 -5.77 10.69
N PHE A 283 25.39 -5.23 10.36
CA PHE A 283 24.11 -5.82 10.76
C PHE A 283 23.93 -7.22 10.18
N ILE A 284 24.22 -7.41 8.89
CA ILE A 284 24.13 -8.72 8.22
C ILE A 284 25.06 -9.72 8.90
N GLU A 285 26.29 -9.31 9.22
CA GLU A 285 27.24 -10.16 9.95
C GLU A 285 26.73 -10.49 11.35
N LYS A 286 26.33 -9.49 12.14
CA LYS A 286 25.86 -9.64 13.53
C LYS A 286 24.65 -10.58 13.62
N TYR A 287 23.72 -10.50 12.67
CA TYR A 287 22.46 -11.24 12.67
C TYR A 287 22.41 -12.35 11.61
N HIS A 288 23.57 -12.84 11.18
CA HIS A 288 23.70 -13.91 10.18
C HIS A 288 22.79 -15.11 10.49
N PHE A 289 22.67 -15.48 11.77
CA PHE A 289 21.86 -16.59 12.26
C PHE A 289 20.34 -16.36 12.17
N ARG A 290 19.86 -15.20 11.73
CA ARG A 290 18.43 -14.92 11.48
C ARG A 290 18.12 -14.70 10.00
N ILE A 291 19.13 -14.58 9.15
CA ILE A 291 19.01 -14.12 7.78
C ILE A 291 19.16 -15.32 6.83
N ALA A 292 18.12 -15.58 6.04
CA ALA A 292 18.14 -16.59 4.97
C ALA A 292 18.85 -16.07 3.72
N GLY A 293 18.69 -14.78 3.40
CA GLY A 293 19.34 -14.18 2.26
C GLY A 293 19.23 -12.66 2.22
N VAL A 294 20.08 -12.06 1.39
CA VAL A 294 20.16 -10.63 1.16
C VAL A 294 19.89 -10.36 -0.32
N VAL A 295 18.87 -9.57 -0.62
CA VAL A 295 18.51 -9.21 -2.00
C VAL A 295 18.88 -7.78 -2.35
N VAL A 296 19.50 -7.60 -3.51
CA VAL A 296 19.75 -6.30 -4.14
C VAL A 296 18.96 -6.15 -5.43
N ASN A 297 18.50 -4.94 -5.72
CA ASN A 297 18.01 -4.57 -7.05
C ASN A 297 19.06 -3.63 -7.68
N PRO A 298 19.88 -4.10 -8.63
CA PRO A 298 20.97 -3.29 -9.18
C PRO A 298 20.50 -2.00 -9.85
N MET A 299 19.25 -1.90 -10.29
CA MET A 299 18.65 -0.67 -10.83
C MET A 299 18.61 0.48 -9.80
N GLN A 300 18.84 0.21 -8.51
CA GLN A 300 18.97 1.25 -7.48
C GLN A 300 20.14 2.21 -7.73
N HIS A 301 21.22 1.78 -8.39
CA HIS A 301 22.33 2.68 -8.72
C HIS A 301 21.88 3.87 -9.57
N PHE A 302 20.90 3.66 -10.47
CA PHE A 302 20.28 4.68 -11.31
C PHE A 302 19.05 5.32 -10.65
N THR A 303 18.19 4.50 -10.04
CA THR A 303 16.93 4.97 -9.46
C THR A 303 17.13 5.70 -8.13
N GLY A 304 18.31 5.64 -7.55
CA GLY A 304 18.69 6.32 -6.33
C GLY A 304 18.52 5.43 -5.11
N ILE A 305 19.61 5.31 -4.37
CA ILE A 305 19.69 4.51 -3.14
C ILE A 305 19.04 5.23 -1.96
N ASN A 306 18.49 4.47 -1.00
CA ASN A 306 17.97 4.94 0.29
C ASN A 306 16.83 5.96 0.25
N LYS A 307 16.39 6.35 -0.94
CA LYS A 307 15.18 7.13 -1.18
C LYS A 307 14.19 6.16 -1.79
N PRO A 308 13.06 5.86 -1.13
CA PRO A 308 12.14 4.83 -1.61
C PRO A 308 11.90 5.02 -3.11
N SER A 309 12.19 4.00 -3.93
CA SER A 309 11.71 3.94 -5.31
C SER A 309 10.30 3.36 -5.19
N PRO A 310 9.27 4.18 -4.95
CA PRO A 310 8.03 3.67 -4.38
C PRO A 310 7.33 2.81 -5.44
N PRO A 311 6.61 1.75 -5.03
CA PRO A 311 5.64 1.10 -5.89
C PRO A 311 4.67 2.18 -6.40
N GLY A 312 4.78 2.55 -7.67
CA GLY A 312 3.95 3.61 -8.26
C GLY A 312 4.19 5.04 -7.74
N GLU A 313 5.42 5.38 -7.31
CA GLU A 313 5.90 6.75 -7.04
C GLU A 313 4.91 7.70 -6.33
N LYS A 314 4.69 7.49 -5.03
CA LYS A 314 3.92 8.41 -4.16
C LYS A 314 4.69 9.72 -3.87
N LEU A 315 3.93 10.82 -3.74
CA LEU A 315 4.22 12.07 -3.01
C LEU A 315 5.61 12.69 -3.23
N ASN A 316 5.86 13.25 -4.42
CA ASN A 316 6.92 14.24 -4.52
C ASN A 316 6.42 15.61 -4.04
N MET A 317 6.39 15.84 -2.73
CA MET A 317 6.07 17.16 -2.14
C MET A 317 7.32 18.06 -2.04
N GLY A 318 8.24 17.96 -2.99
CA GLY A 318 9.54 18.62 -2.89
C GLY A 318 10.43 18.42 -4.11
N THR A 319 11.71 18.73 -3.92
CA THR A 319 12.74 18.50 -4.94
C THR A 319 12.92 17.01 -5.14
N ARG A 320 13.06 16.59 -6.39
CA ARG A 320 13.42 15.22 -6.73
C ARG A 320 14.70 15.27 -7.54
N VAL A 321 15.80 15.07 -6.84
CA VAL A 321 17.10 14.76 -7.43
C VAL A 321 17.46 13.36 -6.98
N ARG A 322 17.36 12.39 -7.90
CA ARG A 322 17.86 11.04 -7.64
C ARG A 322 19.37 11.14 -7.43
N GLN A 323 19.86 10.70 -6.28
CA GLN A 323 21.29 10.56 -6.03
C GLN A 323 21.70 9.26 -6.71
N ALA A 324 22.18 9.35 -7.94
CA ALA A 324 22.79 8.21 -8.61
C ALA A 324 24.14 7.92 -7.96
N THR A 325 24.41 6.65 -7.69
CA THR A 325 25.74 6.19 -7.29
C THR A 325 26.51 5.85 -8.56
N SER A 326 27.80 6.22 -8.63
CA SER A 326 28.63 5.84 -9.79
C SER A 326 28.66 4.33 -9.97
N ARG A 327 28.92 3.87 -11.20
CA ARG A 327 29.03 2.44 -11.50
C ARG A 327 30.10 1.79 -10.62
N GLU A 328 31.23 2.46 -10.46
CA GLU A 328 32.41 2.00 -9.75
C GLU A 328 32.15 1.88 -8.24
N GLU A 329 31.61 2.92 -7.60
CA GLU A 329 31.28 2.90 -6.17
C GLU A 329 30.22 1.85 -5.84
N TYR A 330 29.20 1.72 -6.69
CA TYR A 330 28.14 0.74 -6.49
C TYR A 330 28.67 -0.68 -6.70
N ALA A 331 29.51 -0.90 -7.71
CA ALA A 331 30.19 -2.19 -7.92
C ALA A 331 31.05 -2.56 -6.71
N GLN A 332 31.89 -1.65 -6.23
CA GLN A 332 32.72 -1.88 -5.03
C GLN A 332 31.88 -2.31 -3.83
N TRP A 333 30.75 -1.64 -3.59
CA TRP A 333 29.86 -1.99 -2.48
C TRP A 333 29.16 -3.34 -2.69
N LEU A 334 28.67 -3.65 -3.89
CA LEU A 334 28.07 -4.95 -4.20
C LEU A 334 29.06 -6.10 -3.99
N HIS A 335 30.32 -5.92 -4.38
CA HIS A 335 31.38 -6.88 -4.10
C HIS A 335 31.65 -7.02 -2.60
N SER A 336 31.64 -5.92 -1.84
CA SER A 336 31.79 -5.95 -0.38
C SER A 336 30.63 -6.70 0.31
N LEU A 337 29.40 -6.50 -0.18
CA LEU A 337 28.22 -7.22 0.28
C LEU A 337 28.30 -8.72 -0.04
N GLN A 338 28.67 -9.07 -1.26
CA GLN A 338 28.86 -10.46 -1.69
C GLN A 338 29.91 -11.16 -0.82
N GLU A 339 31.08 -10.54 -0.62
CA GLU A 339 32.14 -11.09 0.21
C GLU A 339 31.70 -11.25 1.67
N LYS A 340 30.85 -10.34 2.18
CA LYS A 340 30.25 -10.49 3.52
C LYS A 340 29.31 -11.69 3.59
N CYS A 341 28.42 -11.88 2.62
CA CYS A 341 27.54 -13.05 2.55
C CYS A 341 28.35 -14.35 2.44
N ARG A 342 29.41 -14.36 1.62
CA ARG A 342 30.33 -15.50 1.49
C ARG A 342 31.07 -15.82 2.78
N TYR A 343 31.58 -14.80 3.46
CA TYR A 343 32.22 -14.95 4.76
C TYR A 343 31.26 -15.62 5.75
N CYS A 344 30.02 -15.12 5.85
CA CYS A 344 29.01 -15.70 6.73
C CYS A 344 28.69 -17.15 6.35
N THR A 345 28.48 -17.45 5.06
CA THR A 345 28.19 -18.81 4.59
C THR A 345 29.34 -19.77 4.84
N LYS A 346 30.60 -19.31 4.71
CA LYS A 346 31.79 -20.13 4.87
C LYS A 346 32.14 -20.40 6.34
N TYR A 347 32.00 -19.40 7.22
CA TYR A 347 32.52 -19.45 8.59
C TYR A 347 31.45 -19.44 9.68
N LEU A 348 30.22 -19.02 9.37
CA LEU A 348 29.15 -18.81 10.34
C LEU A 348 27.91 -19.64 9.96
N THR A 349 26.92 -19.03 9.29
CA THR A 349 25.71 -19.70 8.84
C THR A 349 25.44 -19.41 7.37
N LYS A 350 24.93 -20.42 6.67
CA LYS A 350 24.55 -20.33 5.26
C LYS A 350 23.48 -19.26 5.03
N MET A 351 23.76 -18.34 4.12
CA MET A 351 22.85 -17.32 3.60
C MET A 351 23.05 -17.11 2.09
N ALA A 352 22.02 -16.66 1.38
CA ALA A 352 22.11 -16.41 -0.06
C ALA A 352 22.34 -14.93 -0.38
N PHE A 353 23.26 -14.63 -1.30
CA PHE A 353 23.31 -13.35 -2.02
C PHE A 353 22.43 -13.40 -3.28
N ILE A 354 21.37 -12.59 -3.30
CA ILE A 354 20.31 -12.62 -4.32
C ILE A 354 20.36 -11.34 -5.15
N VAL A 355 20.33 -11.46 -6.47
CA VAL A 355 20.28 -10.34 -7.42
C VAL A 355 18.95 -10.36 -8.18
N ASP A 356 18.16 -9.30 -8.02
CA ASP A 356 16.96 -9.04 -8.83
C ASP A 356 17.36 -8.31 -10.12
N ASP A 357 17.55 -9.05 -11.20
CA ASP A 357 17.96 -8.53 -12.51
C ASP A 357 16.75 -8.31 -13.44
N ILE A 358 15.52 -8.38 -12.93
CA ILE A 358 14.27 -8.37 -13.73
C ILE A 358 14.07 -7.05 -14.52
N TYR A 359 14.58 -5.92 -14.04
CA TYR A 359 14.49 -4.62 -14.74
C TYR A 359 15.82 -4.21 -15.39
N PHE A 360 16.94 -4.85 -15.03
CA PHE A 360 18.27 -4.46 -15.47
C PHE A 360 18.75 -5.32 -16.65
N ALA A 361 18.46 -6.62 -16.67
CA ALA A 361 18.91 -7.53 -17.71
C ALA A 361 18.50 -7.09 -19.13
N PHE A 362 19.35 -7.43 -20.11
CA PHE A 362 19.20 -7.21 -21.54
C PHE A 362 19.09 -5.73 -21.97
N ARG A 363 19.73 -4.83 -21.22
CA ARG A 363 19.67 -3.37 -21.47
C ARG A 363 21.02 -2.72 -21.67
N THR A 364 22.11 -3.37 -21.31
CA THR A 364 23.47 -2.90 -21.56
C THR A 364 24.22 -3.96 -22.38
N PRO A 365 25.34 -3.60 -23.04
CA PRO A 365 26.14 -4.55 -23.82
C PRO A 365 26.64 -5.75 -23.00
N GLU A 366 26.79 -5.60 -21.68
CA GLU A 366 27.14 -6.67 -20.74
C GLU A 366 25.99 -7.66 -20.47
N LEU A 367 24.76 -7.33 -20.90
CA LEU A 367 23.51 -8.09 -20.75
C LEU A 367 23.01 -8.23 -19.32
N PHE A 368 23.84 -8.60 -18.35
CA PHE A 368 23.43 -8.86 -16.97
C PHE A 368 24.07 -7.89 -15.98
N SER A 369 23.39 -7.64 -14.87
CA SER A 369 23.95 -6.79 -13.81
C SER A 369 25.23 -7.37 -13.22
N LYS A 370 25.36 -8.71 -13.17
CA LYS A 370 26.54 -9.37 -12.63
C LYS A 370 27.83 -9.04 -13.41
N ASP A 371 27.69 -8.82 -14.71
CA ASP A 371 28.80 -8.51 -15.62
C ASP A 371 29.00 -6.99 -15.71
N TYR A 372 27.91 -6.22 -15.69
CA TYR A 372 27.98 -4.75 -15.66
C TYR A 372 28.70 -4.22 -14.41
N PHE A 373 28.42 -4.76 -13.22
CA PHE A 373 29.08 -4.35 -11.97
C PHE A 373 30.37 -5.15 -11.70
N THR A 374 31.20 -5.31 -12.74
CA THR A 374 32.55 -5.84 -12.60
C THR A 374 33.42 -4.88 -11.80
N TYR A 375 34.14 -5.38 -10.80
CA TYR A 375 35.07 -4.60 -9.97
C TYR A 375 36.40 -5.35 -9.87
N GLN A 376 37.51 -4.65 -10.08
CA GLN A 376 38.86 -5.23 -10.06
C GLN A 376 39.00 -6.49 -10.95
N GLY A 377 38.40 -6.45 -12.14
CA GLY A 377 38.45 -7.54 -13.12
C GLY A 377 37.59 -8.76 -12.77
N LYS A 378 36.76 -8.69 -11.72
CA LYS A 378 35.87 -9.79 -11.30
C LYS A 378 34.42 -9.39 -11.46
N ALA A 379 33.64 -10.23 -12.13
CA ALA A 379 32.18 -10.12 -12.15
C ALA A 379 31.60 -10.46 -10.77
N LEU A 380 30.35 -10.04 -10.54
CA LEU A 380 29.59 -10.56 -9.39
C LEU A 380 29.23 -12.03 -9.63
N GLU A 381 29.13 -12.74 -8.53
CA GLU A 381 28.89 -14.18 -8.49
C GLU A 381 27.76 -14.46 -7.47
N PRO A 382 26.52 -14.01 -7.75
CA PRO A 382 25.38 -14.25 -6.87
C PRO A 382 25.09 -15.75 -6.68
N ASP A 383 24.46 -16.06 -5.55
CA ASP A 383 23.95 -17.41 -5.25
C ASP A 383 22.63 -17.67 -5.96
N VAL A 384 21.81 -16.62 -6.09
CA VAL A 384 20.52 -16.62 -6.79
C VAL A 384 20.39 -15.35 -7.64
N MET A 385 19.92 -15.49 -8.88
CA MET A 385 19.60 -14.39 -9.77
C MET A 385 18.18 -14.55 -10.31
N VAL A 386 17.41 -13.47 -10.37
CA VAL A 386 16.03 -13.49 -10.85
C VAL A 386 15.92 -12.68 -12.14
N LEU A 387 15.36 -13.30 -13.18
CA LEU A 387 15.13 -12.72 -14.50
C LEU A 387 13.63 -12.60 -14.81
N GLY A 388 13.27 -11.66 -15.66
CA GLY A 388 11.91 -11.49 -16.17
C GLY A 388 11.87 -10.46 -17.28
N LYS A 389 10.67 -9.96 -17.60
CA LYS A 389 10.44 -8.94 -18.64
C LYS A 389 11.04 -9.31 -20.01
N GLY A 390 12.23 -8.82 -20.32
CA GLY A 390 12.88 -9.02 -21.62
C GLY A 390 13.22 -10.48 -21.95
N VAL A 391 13.34 -11.36 -20.93
CA VAL A 391 13.81 -12.76 -21.09
C VAL A 391 12.98 -13.62 -22.06
N ALA A 392 11.73 -13.23 -22.36
CA ALA A 392 10.87 -13.92 -23.31
C ALA A 392 10.26 -12.97 -24.36
N ALA A 393 11.00 -11.93 -24.76
CA ALA A 393 10.65 -11.04 -25.87
C ALA A 393 9.23 -10.44 -25.84
N GLY A 394 8.64 -10.25 -24.65
CA GLY A 394 7.27 -9.73 -24.47
C GLY A 394 6.25 -10.75 -23.99
N TYR A 395 6.58 -12.04 -24.01
CA TYR A 395 5.71 -13.10 -23.49
C TYR A 395 5.85 -13.23 -21.96
N PRO A 396 4.78 -13.66 -21.25
CA PRO A 396 4.85 -13.95 -19.83
C PRO A 396 5.82 -15.11 -19.53
N LEU A 397 7.00 -14.77 -19.00
CA LEU A 397 7.95 -15.71 -18.42
C LEU A 397 8.92 -14.97 -17.50
N SER A 398 9.34 -15.64 -16.45
CA SER A 398 10.37 -15.21 -15.50
C SER A 398 11.10 -16.44 -14.97
N MET A 399 12.31 -16.23 -14.48
CA MET A 399 13.20 -17.31 -14.08
C MET A 399 13.89 -16.99 -12.76
N VAL A 400 14.03 -17.99 -11.91
CA VAL A 400 14.92 -17.99 -10.75
C VAL A 400 16.08 -18.91 -11.08
N LEU A 401 17.26 -18.33 -11.25
CA LEU A 401 18.51 -19.02 -11.46
C LEU A 401 19.21 -19.15 -10.12
N GLY A 402 19.80 -20.30 -9.83
CA GLY A 402 20.52 -20.47 -8.57
C GLY A 402 21.62 -21.51 -8.61
N ARG A 403 22.62 -21.28 -7.77
CA ARG A 403 23.70 -22.24 -7.54
C ARG A 403 23.16 -23.44 -6.78
N ARG A 404 23.80 -24.59 -7.00
CA ARG A 404 23.41 -25.86 -6.42
C ARG A 404 23.31 -25.75 -4.91
N GLY A 405 22.13 -26.12 -4.39
CA GLY A 405 21.84 -26.08 -2.97
C GLY A 405 21.21 -24.79 -2.46
N TYR A 406 20.95 -23.79 -3.31
CA TYR A 406 20.14 -22.62 -2.93
C TYR A 406 18.71 -22.68 -3.45
N LEU A 407 18.48 -23.32 -4.59
CA LEU A 407 17.13 -23.63 -5.06
C LEU A 407 16.66 -24.95 -4.42
N ASN A 408 15.42 -24.99 -3.94
CA ASN A 408 14.87 -26.18 -3.34
C ASN A 408 14.46 -27.18 -4.43
N THR A 409 15.39 -28.01 -4.87
CA THR A 409 15.11 -29.03 -5.89
C THR A 409 14.72 -30.39 -5.34
N TYR A 410 14.96 -30.67 -4.05
CA TYR A 410 14.67 -31.96 -3.43
C TYR A 410 14.42 -31.84 -1.91
N ASP A 411 13.16 -31.76 -1.50
CA ASP A 411 12.82 -32.11 -0.13
C ASP A 411 12.76 -33.65 -0.03
N LYS A 412 13.81 -34.27 0.52
CA LYS A 412 13.83 -35.72 0.81
C LYS A 412 12.72 -36.13 1.80
N LYS A 413 12.03 -35.17 2.44
CA LYS A 413 10.87 -35.36 3.32
C LYS A 413 9.55 -35.03 2.61
N PHE A 414 9.48 -35.23 1.29
CA PHE A 414 8.31 -34.97 0.43
C PHE A 414 6.96 -35.46 1.01
N LEU A 415 6.96 -36.57 1.74
CA LEU A 415 5.76 -37.13 2.38
C LEU A 415 5.24 -36.33 3.60
N LEU A 416 6.06 -35.46 4.19
CA LEU A 416 5.78 -34.79 5.46
C LEU A 416 5.64 -33.26 5.35
N GLN A 417 5.76 -32.69 4.14
CA GLN A 417 5.81 -31.24 3.96
C GLN A 417 4.89 -30.70 2.87
N VAL A 418 4.08 -29.70 3.24
CA VAL A 418 3.01 -29.09 2.44
C VAL A 418 3.51 -27.93 1.55
N ASN A 419 4.81 -27.66 1.47
CA ASN A 419 5.29 -26.44 0.81
C ASN A 419 5.64 -26.67 -0.67
N LYS A 420 4.61 -26.74 -1.51
CA LYS A 420 4.73 -26.76 -2.97
C LYS A 420 4.33 -25.39 -3.52
N THR A 421 5.31 -24.55 -3.86
CA THR A 421 5.02 -23.40 -4.74
C THR A 421 4.91 -23.94 -6.16
N VAL A 422 3.71 -24.33 -6.57
CA VAL A 422 3.42 -24.88 -7.89
C VAL A 422 2.52 -23.88 -8.62
N GLY A 423 3.01 -23.38 -9.76
CA GLY A 423 2.20 -22.61 -10.69
C GLY A 423 1.85 -23.48 -11.89
N THR A 424 0.56 -23.60 -12.21
CA THR A 424 0.07 -24.42 -13.33
C THR A 424 0.78 -24.09 -14.64
N LEU A 425 1.10 -22.81 -14.85
CA LEU A 425 1.73 -22.29 -16.06
C LEU A 425 3.17 -21.80 -15.83
N ALA A 426 3.82 -22.21 -14.73
CA ALA A 426 5.14 -21.70 -14.35
C ALA A 426 6.17 -21.78 -15.48
N ALA A 427 6.15 -22.85 -16.27
CA ALA A 427 6.96 -23.04 -17.48
C ALA A 427 6.06 -23.16 -18.73
N TRP A 428 5.20 -22.16 -18.93
CA TRP A 428 4.26 -22.16 -20.06
C TRP A 428 5.00 -22.26 -21.40
N HIS A 429 4.55 -23.19 -22.25
CA HIS A 429 5.20 -23.53 -23.51
C HIS A 429 5.45 -22.33 -24.43
N GLY A 430 4.49 -21.41 -24.55
CA GLY A 430 4.66 -20.20 -25.37
C GLY A 430 5.75 -19.26 -24.85
N GLY A 431 5.88 -19.15 -23.53
CA GLY A 431 6.96 -18.39 -22.90
C GLY A 431 8.32 -19.04 -23.13
N LEU A 432 8.41 -20.38 -23.03
CA LEU A 432 9.65 -21.13 -23.27
C LEU A 432 10.12 -20.99 -24.72
N VAL A 433 9.22 -21.16 -25.70
CA VAL A 433 9.54 -20.97 -27.12
C VAL A 433 10.03 -19.54 -27.37
N ALA A 434 9.32 -18.53 -26.86
CA ALA A 434 9.72 -17.13 -27.00
C ALA A 434 11.09 -16.85 -26.38
N SER A 435 11.36 -17.42 -25.21
CA SER A 435 12.66 -17.33 -24.54
C SER A 435 13.76 -18.04 -25.32
N ASN A 436 13.54 -19.24 -25.85
CA ASN A 436 14.52 -19.95 -26.68
C ASN A 436 14.92 -19.14 -27.91
N VAL A 437 13.92 -18.64 -28.66
CA VAL A 437 14.18 -17.79 -29.84
C VAL A 437 14.92 -16.51 -29.46
N PHE A 438 14.56 -15.90 -28.33
CA PHE A 438 15.26 -14.71 -27.82
C PHE A 438 16.71 -15.01 -27.44
N LEU A 439 16.97 -16.12 -26.73
CA LEU A 439 18.32 -16.54 -26.31
C LEU A 439 19.21 -16.86 -27.52
N GLU A 440 18.65 -17.52 -28.54
CA GLU A 440 19.32 -17.73 -29.84
C GLU A 440 19.64 -16.39 -30.52
N ALA A 441 18.71 -15.44 -30.50
CA ALA A 441 18.86 -14.13 -31.13
C ALA A 441 19.94 -13.23 -30.46
N ILE A 442 20.21 -13.40 -29.16
CA ILE A 442 21.25 -12.65 -28.45
C ILE A 442 22.62 -13.34 -28.45
N ASN A 443 22.70 -14.60 -28.92
CA ASN A 443 23.94 -15.37 -28.96
C ASN A 443 24.87 -14.89 -30.10
N LYS A 444 26.12 -15.36 -30.12
CA LYS A 444 27.11 -15.03 -31.15
C LYS A 444 26.70 -15.53 -32.55
N ASP A 445 26.13 -16.72 -32.62
CA ASP A 445 25.66 -17.36 -33.86
C ASP A 445 24.19 -17.00 -34.17
N SER A 446 23.83 -15.74 -33.92
CA SER A 446 22.45 -15.25 -34.04
C SER A 446 21.97 -15.22 -35.49
N PHE A 447 20.68 -15.51 -35.69
CA PHE A 447 19.98 -15.29 -36.95
C PHE A 447 19.58 -13.82 -37.18
N ILE A 448 19.80 -12.95 -36.20
CA ILE A 448 19.59 -11.51 -36.33
C ILE A 448 20.79 -10.87 -37.02
N LYS A 449 20.50 -10.02 -38.01
CA LYS A 449 21.51 -9.39 -38.86
C LYS A 449 22.53 -8.53 -38.09
N GLU A 450 22.06 -7.69 -37.17
CA GLU A 450 22.92 -6.83 -36.36
C GLU A 450 23.13 -7.42 -34.96
N PRO A 451 24.37 -7.57 -34.49
CA PRO A 451 24.65 -8.10 -33.15
C PRO A 451 24.02 -7.23 -32.05
N VAL A 452 23.28 -7.87 -31.15
CA VAL A 452 22.52 -7.21 -30.07
C VAL A 452 23.41 -6.31 -29.21
N LYS A 453 24.62 -6.75 -28.86
CA LYS A 453 25.55 -5.94 -28.05
C LYS A 453 25.94 -4.64 -28.75
N LYS A 454 26.16 -4.66 -30.06
CA LYS A 454 26.47 -3.47 -30.87
C LYS A 454 25.29 -2.50 -30.90
N THR A 455 24.08 -3.02 -31.08
CA THR A 455 22.84 -2.24 -31.00
C THR A 455 22.68 -1.57 -29.64
N LEU A 456 22.95 -2.30 -28.54
CA LEU A 456 22.89 -1.76 -27.18
C LEU A 456 23.95 -0.67 -26.95
N THR A 457 25.19 -0.86 -27.44
CA THR A 457 26.25 0.17 -27.34
C THR A 457 25.84 1.47 -28.03
N SER A 458 25.41 1.38 -29.30
CA SER A 458 24.97 2.56 -30.06
C SER A 458 23.75 3.24 -29.42
N MET A 459 22.82 2.46 -28.86
CA MET A 459 21.65 2.99 -28.16
C MET A 459 22.05 3.77 -26.91
N VAL A 460 22.96 3.24 -26.07
CA VAL A 460 23.45 3.90 -24.85
C VAL A 460 24.07 5.25 -25.21
N GLU A 461 25.02 5.29 -26.16
CA GLU A 461 25.70 6.51 -26.59
C GLU A 461 24.70 7.59 -27.09
N ARG A 462 23.72 7.17 -27.90
CA ARG A 462 22.69 8.06 -28.44
C ARG A 462 21.81 8.66 -27.35
N PHE A 463 21.46 7.87 -26.34
CA PHE A 463 20.62 8.29 -25.23
C PHE A 463 21.36 9.14 -24.19
N ASP A 464 22.66 8.92 -23.99
CA ASP A 464 23.54 9.81 -23.22
C ASP A 464 23.62 11.19 -23.87
N ALA A 465 23.84 11.23 -25.20
CA ALA A 465 23.87 12.47 -25.97
C ALA A 465 22.54 13.23 -25.92
N PHE A 466 21.42 12.52 -26.05
CA PHE A 466 20.08 13.11 -25.90
C PHE A 466 19.84 13.70 -24.50
N SER A 467 20.23 12.97 -23.45
CA SER A 467 20.11 13.43 -22.06
C SER A 467 20.86 14.75 -21.84
N THR A 468 22.09 14.81 -22.34
CA THR A 468 22.93 16.03 -22.29
C THR A 468 22.29 17.19 -23.06
N LYS A 469 21.83 16.93 -24.30
CA LYS A 469 21.18 17.94 -25.14
C LYS A 469 19.91 18.51 -24.50
N LEU A 470 18.99 17.65 -24.06
CA LEU A 470 17.73 18.08 -23.46
C LEU A 470 17.97 18.86 -22.15
N ASN A 471 18.92 18.43 -21.32
CA ASN A 471 19.29 19.17 -20.12
C ASN A 471 19.85 20.56 -20.41
N GLY A 472 20.68 20.71 -21.45
CA GLY A 472 21.15 22.01 -21.92
C GLY A 472 20.01 22.92 -22.43
N MET A 473 19.00 22.35 -23.10
CA MET A 473 17.81 23.10 -23.50
C MET A 473 16.98 23.58 -22.31
N TYR A 474 16.79 22.75 -21.28
CA TYR A 474 16.12 23.18 -20.05
C TYR A 474 16.89 24.31 -19.34
N GLU A 475 18.21 24.22 -19.31
CA GLU A 475 19.06 25.25 -18.69
C GLU A 475 18.98 26.58 -19.42
N LYS A 476 19.10 26.58 -20.76
CA LYS A 476 18.96 27.78 -21.60
C LYS A 476 17.64 28.53 -21.36
N GLU A 477 16.57 27.79 -21.10
CA GLU A 477 15.22 28.33 -20.89
C GLU A 477 14.88 28.57 -19.40
N ASN A 478 15.86 28.40 -18.50
CA ASN A 478 15.71 28.53 -17.05
C ASN A 478 14.56 27.66 -16.49
N LEU A 479 14.46 26.41 -16.94
CA LEU A 479 13.43 25.45 -16.54
C LEU A 479 13.94 24.56 -15.39
N PRO A 480 13.17 24.34 -14.31
CA PRO A 480 13.60 23.61 -13.12
C PRO A 480 13.42 22.09 -13.24
N VAL A 481 13.60 21.54 -14.43
CA VAL A 481 13.47 20.11 -14.74
C VAL A 481 14.75 19.60 -15.37
N ARG A 482 15.14 18.37 -15.05
CA ARG A 482 16.24 17.66 -15.71
C ARG A 482 15.82 16.23 -16.02
N ILE A 483 16.46 15.61 -17.00
CA ILE A 483 16.41 14.17 -17.16
C ILE A 483 17.75 13.55 -16.74
N HIS A 484 17.68 12.36 -16.18
CA HIS A 484 18.81 11.50 -15.88
C HIS A 484 18.57 10.18 -16.59
N ASN A 485 19.57 9.62 -17.25
CA ASN A 485 19.40 8.43 -18.07
C ASN A 485 20.31 7.30 -17.58
N PHE A 486 19.88 6.07 -17.85
CA PHE A 486 20.65 4.85 -17.73
C PHE A 486 20.22 3.94 -18.87
N SER A 487 21.10 3.76 -19.85
CA SER A 487 20.76 3.09 -21.11
C SER A 487 19.47 3.67 -21.70
N ASN A 488 18.42 2.86 -21.88
CA ASN A 488 17.13 3.26 -22.42
C ASN A 488 16.08 3.67 -21.37
N THR A 489 16.48 3.83 -20.12
CA THR A 489 15.60 4.27 -19.04
C THR A 489 15.95 5.67 -18.62
N PHE A 490 14.97 6.54 -18.59
CA PHE A 490 15.11 7.93 -18.19
C PHE A 490 14.34 8.17 -16.91
N SER A 491 14.80 9.12 -16.09
CA SER A 491 14.05 9.68 -14.99
C SER A 491 14.03 11.20 -15.08
N ILE A 492 12.86 11.76 -14.84
CA ILE A 492 12.62 13.19 -14.69
C ILE A 492 12.92 13.57 -13.24
N ASN A 493 13.85 14.52 -13.10
CA ASN A 493 14.24 15.18 -11.87
C ASN A 493 13.65 16.59 -11.82
N TYR A 494 13.21 17.01 -10.64
CA TYR A 494 12.67 18.34 -10.38
C TYR A 494 13.60 19.08 -9.43
N LEU A 495 14.15 20.19 -9.89
CA LEU A 495 15.13 20.99 -9.16
C LEU A 495 14.48 21.89 -8.10
N VAL A 496 13.18 22.17 -8.23
CA VAL A 496 12.40 23.00 -7.30
C VAL A 496 11.39 22.18 -6.53
N GLY A 497 11.21 22.53 -5.25
CA GLY A 497 10.31 21.87 -4.32
C GLY A 497 8.84 22.26 -4.46
N SER A 498 8.24 22.04 -5.63
CA SER A 498 6.81 22.30 -5.87
C SER A 498 5.92 21.12 -5.45
N LEU A 499 4.73 21.44 -4.93
CA LEU A 499 3.66 20.46 -4.68
C LEU A 499 3.17 19.80 -5.98
N PHE A 500 3.27 20.51 -7.08
CA PHE A 500 2.62 20.19 -8.35
C PHE A 500 3.57 19.58 -9.39
N ASN A 501 4.79 19.21 -8.99
CA ASN A 501 5.78 18.57 -9.88
C ASN A 501 5.21 17.35 -10.63
N SER A 502 4.30 16.59 -10.00
CA SER A 502 3.63 15.44 -10.62
C SER A 502 2.67 15.80 -11.76
N ARG A 503 2.43 17.08 -12.05
CA ARG A 503 1.64 17.53 -13.20
C ARG A 503 2.43 17.57 -14.50
N TYR A 504 3.76 17.52 -14.46
CA TYR A 504 4.56 17.59 -15.69
C TYR A 504 4.22 16.48 -16.71
N PRO A 505 3.98 15.21 -16.30
CA PRO A 505 3.38 14.19 -17.18
C PRO A 505 2.11 14.65 -17.92
N GLN A 506 1.22 15.38 -17.25
CA GLN A 506 -0.02 15.90 -17.86
C GLN A 506 0.28 16.92 -18.95
N TYR A 507 1.25 17.81 -18.73
CA TYR A 507 1.71 18.73 -19.77
C TYR A 507 2.36 17.99 -20.93
N LEU A 508 3.21 16.98 -20.67
CA LEU A 508 3.80 16.17 -21.73
C LEU A 508 2.72 15.53 -22.62
N MET A 509 1.66 14.97 -22.03
CA MET A 509 0.51 14.46 -22.78
C MET A 509 -0.22 15.54 -23.56
N ALA A 510 -0.46 16.71 -22.94
CA ALA A 510 -1.09 17.84 -23.61
C ALA A 510 -0.27 18.37 -24.80
N GLU A 511 1.06 18.22 -24.76
CA GLU A 511 1.98 18.54 -25.86
C GLU A 511 2.22 17.39 -26.85
N GLY A 512 1.49 16.29 -26.74
CA GLY A 512 1.54 15.19 -27.73
C GLY A 512 2.53 14.07 -27.41
N VAL A 513 2.91 13.89 -26.13
CA VAL A 513 3.78 12.79 -25.68
C VAL A 513 3.00 11.82 -24.79
N PHE A 514 2.89 10.57 -25.21
CA PHE A 514 2.25 9.51 -24.45
C PHE A 514 3.27 8.77 -23.59
N LEU A 515 3.17 8.87 -22.26
CA LEU A 515 4.03 8.15 -21.32
C LEU A 515 3.41 6.79 -20.98
N GLY A 516 4.12 5.68 -21.17
CA GLY A 516 3.57 4.35 -20.82
C GLY A 516 3.28 4.16 -19.34
N ASN A 517 3.98 4.92 -18.47
CA ASN A 517 3.76 4.94 -17.04
C ASN A 517 3.60 6.38 -16.53
N TYR A 518 2.34 6.73 -16.30
CA TYR A 518 1.85 8.10 -16.13
C TYR A 518 2.15 8.74 -14.77
N SER A 519 2.64 7.96 -13.79
CA SER A 519 2.94 8.46 -12.44
C SER A 519 4.44 8.58 -12.16
N THR A 520 5.32 8.04 -13.01
CA THR A 520 6.64 7.59 -12.53
C THR A 520 7.81 8.53 -12.77
N GLY A 521 7.62 9.73 -13.32
CA GLY A 521 8.76 10.60 -13.65
C GLY A 521 9.93 9.80 -14.25
N LYS A 522 9.60 8.79 -15.04
CA LYS A 522 10.45 7.74 -15.59
C LYS A 522 9.77 7.27 -16.85
N PHE A 523 10.55 7.06 -17.88
CA PHE A 523 10.06 6.57 -19.16
C PHE A 523 11.15 5.76 -19.84
N ASN A 524 10.74 4.98 -20.83
CA ASN A 524 11.62 4.11 -21.59
C ASN A 524 11.46 4.39 -23.07
N LEU A 525 12.57 4.31 -23.79
CA LEU A 525 12.63 4.37 -25.24
C LEU A 525 13.13 3.03 -25.79
N ASN A 526 12.85 2.75 -27.05
CA ASN A 526 13.36 1.57 -27.76
C ASN A 526 14.63 1.93 -28.55
N ALA A 527 15.40 0.92 -28.97
CA ALA A 527 16.62 1.14 -29.76
C ALA A 527 16.39 1.80 -31.13
N ASP A 528 15.16 1.73 -31.67
CA ASP A 528 14.79 2.32 -32.96
C ASP A 528 14.71 3.84 -32.93
N THR A 529 14.53 4.45 -31.76
CA THR A 529 14.32 5.89 -31.61
C THR A 529 15.47 6.67 -32.25
N THR A 530 15.19 7.37 -33.36
CA THR A 530 16.22 8.06 -34.14
C THR A 530 16.61 9.39 -33.51
N VAL A 531 17.72 10.00 -33.94
CA VAL A 531 18.10 11.36 -33.50
C VAL A 531 17.02 12.39 -33.87
N ALA A 532 16.36 12.23 -35.02
CA ALA A 532 15.26 13.11 -35.43
C ALA A 532 14.04 12.97 -34.51
N ASP A 533 13.73 11.75 -34.06
CA ASP A 533 12.64 11.53 -33.09
C ASP A 533 13.00 12.13 -31.73
N LEU A 534 14.23 11.91 -31.26
CA LEU A 534 14.74 12.48 -30.02
C LEU A 534 14.68 14.02 -30.04
N ASP A 535 14.93 14.66 -31.18
CA ASP A 535 14.82 16.11 -31.33
C ASP A 535 13.37 16.61 -31.21
N LYS A 536 12.41 15.87 -31.79
CA LYS A 536 10.97 16.16 -31.62
C LYS A 536 10.53 15.98 -30.17
N VAL A 537 11.00 14.92 -29.51
CA VAL A 537 10.75 14.66 -28.07
C VAL A 537 11.31 15.81 -27.24
N ALA A 538 12.56 16.22 -27.48
CA ALA A 538 13.20 17.29 -26.74
C ALA A 538 12.42 18.61 -26.82
N GLN A 539 11.95 18.96 -28.03
CA GLN A 539 11.13 20.16 -28.25
C GLN A 539 9.84 20.12 -27.43
N LYS A 540 9.06 19.03 -27.53
CA LYS A 540 7.81 18.87 -26.78
C LYS A 540 8.00 18.86 -25.26
N PHE A 541 9.09 18.26 -24.78
CA PHE A 541 9.44 18.30 -23.36
C PHE A 541 9.71 19.74 -22.88
N VAL A 542 10.51 20.50 -23.62
CA VAL A 542 10.80 21.90 -23.28
C VAL A 542 9.53 22.77 -23.35
N GLU A 543 8.68 22.60 -24.35
CA GLU A 543 7.41 23.31 -24.49
C GLU A 543 6.45 23.03 -23.33
N ALA A 544 6.30 21.75 -22.96
CA ALA A 544 5.51 21.32 -21.81
C ALA A 544 6.00 21.99 -20.52
N ALA A 545 7.32 22.04 -20.32
CA ALA A 545 7.93 22.64 -19.14
C ALA A 545 7.77 24.17 -19.12
N LYS A 546 7.87 24.84 -20.28
CA LYS A 546 7.61 26.28 -20.41
C LYS A 546 6.17 26.62 -20.02
N LYS A 547 5.18 25.89 -20.55
CA LYS A 547 3.76 26.08 -20.21
C LYS A 547 3.51 25.87 -18.71
N MET A 548 3.98 24.75 -18.17
CA MET A 548 3.86 24.46 -16.74
C MET A 548 4.51 25.54 -15.84
N LYS A 549 5.65 26.11 -16.25
CA LYS A 549 6.29 27.24 -15.57
C LYS A 549 5.41 28.49 -15.61
N ASN A 550 4.89 28.84 -16.78
CA ASN A 550 4.04 30.01 -16.96
C ASN A 550 2.73 29.92 -16.15
N ASP A 551 2.21 28.71 -16.00
CA ASP A 551 0.99 28.42 -15.21
C ASP A 551 1.25 28.36 -13.70
N GLY A 552 2.48 28.65 -13.23
CA GLY A 552 2.80 28.78 -11.81
C GLY A 552 2.88 27.45 -11.04
N TYR A 553 3.03 26.33 -11.75
CA TYR A 553 3.12 25.00 -11.14
C TYR A 553 4.53 24.62 -10.70
N PHE A 554 5.57 25.34 -11.14
CA PHE A 554 6.94 25.16 -10.62
C PHE A 554 7.28 26.05 -9.42
N GLU A 555 6.34 26.85 -8.93
CA GLU A 555 6.54 27.68 -7.74
C GLU A 555 6.90 26.82 -6.52
N PRO A 556 7.95 27.17 -5.75
CA PRO A 556 8.35 26.41 -4.57
C PRO A 556 7.33 26.53 -3.45
N GLN A 557 7.12 25.44 -2.71
CA GLN A 557 6.37 25.50 -1.46
C GLN A 557 7.12 26.38 -0.45
N LYS A 558 6.42 27.36 0.14
CA LYS A 558 7.02 28.27 1.13
C LYS A 558 7.22 27.61 2.50
N ASN A 559 6.22 26.87 3.00
CA ASN A 559 6.28 26.27 4.34
C ASN A 559 5.58 24.90 4.42
N LYS A 560 6.35 23.84 4.15
CA LYS A 560 5.88 22.45 4.19
C LYS A 560 5.30 22.03 5.54
N LYS A 561 5.90 22.46 6.66
CA LYS A 561 5.41 22.10 8.02
C LYS A 561 4.04 22.72 8.28
N SER A 562 3.86 23.99 7.94
CA SER A 562 2.57 24.68 8.09
C SER A 562 1.48 24.00 7.26
N MET A 563 1.76 23.67 5.99
CA MET A 563 0.83 22.95 5.13
C MET A 563 0.42 21.60 5.74
N ILE A 564 1.38 20.79 6.20
CA ILE A 564 1.08 19.49 6.82
C ILE A 564 0.22 19.65 8.07
N MET A 565 0.53 20.64 8.93
CA MET A 565 -0.27 20.90 10.14
C MET A 565 -1.70 21.35 9.82
N LYS A 566 -1.88 22.23 8.82
CA LYS A 566 -3.20 22.64 8.34
C LYS A 566 -3.99 21.45 7.80
N LEU A 567 -3.37 20.61 6.99
CA LEU A 567 -3.97 19.39 6.45
C LEU A 567 -4.37 18.41 7.55
N ALA A 568 -3.47 18.15 8.51
CA ALA A 568 -3.77 17.31 9.65
C ALA A 568 -4.96 17.85 10.45
N GLY A 569 -4.95 19.16 10.76
CA GLY A 569 -6.07 19.82 11.43
C GLY A 569 -7.38 19.68 10.66
N ARG A 570 -7.36 19.88 9.33
CA ARG A 570 -8.55 19.71 8.47
C ARG A 570 -9.06 18.28 8.47
N PHE A 571 -8.19 17.29 8.27
CA PHE A 571 -8.59 15.88 8.30
C PHE A 571 -9.16 15.48 9.66
N THR A 572 -8.55 15.95 10.75
CA THR A 572 -9.06 15.71 12.10
C THR A 572 -10.43 16.36 12.28
N LEU A 573 -10.62 17.62 11.88
CA LEU A 573 -11.92 18.30 11.99
C LEU A 573 -13.00 17.62 11.13
N ASN A 574 -12.67 17.23 9.88
CA ASN A 574 -13.59 16.51 9.00
C ASN A 574 -13.94 15.13 9.55
N TYR A 575 -12.96 14.42 10.12
CA TYR A 575 -13.21 13.14 10.79
C TYR A 575 -14.12 13.30 12.01
N LEU A 576 -13.81 14.28 12.87
CA LEU A 576 -14.65 14.60 14.04
C LEU A 576 -16.05 15.00 13.63
N LYS A 577 -16.21 15.76 12.54
CA LYS A 577 -17.51 16.13 11.98
C LYS A 577 -18.28 14.91 11.49
N LEU A 578 -17.66 14.03 10.71
CA LEU A 578 -18.32 12.79 10.26
C LEU A 578 -18.74 11.90 11.42
N PHE A 579 -17.88 11.81 12.44
CA PHE A 579 -18.18 11.05 13.64
C PHE A 579 -19.32 11.68 14.45
N TYR A 580 -19.34 13.01 14.58
CA TYR A 580 -20.43 13.77 15.17
C TYR A 580 -21.74 13.58 14.39
N ASP A 581 -21.72 13.78 13.07
CA ASP A 581 -22.87 13.62 12.19
C ASP A 581 -23.41 12.18 12.28
N GLN A 582 -22.53 11.18 12.36
CA GLN A 582 -22.91 9.78 12.57
C GLN A 582 -23.56 9.56 13.93
N ILE A 583 -23.01 10.11 15.03
CA ILE A 583 -23.63 10.01 16.36
C ILE A 583 -25.01 10.69 16.36
N MET A 584 -25.14 11.87 15.75
CA MET A 584 -26.41 12.59 15.69
C MET A 584 -27.45 11.84 14.84
N LEU A 585 -27.02 11.23 13.73
CA LEU A 585 -27.87 10.34 12.94
C LEU A 585 -28.31 9.12 13.76
N ASP A 586 -27.39 8.50 14.49
CA ASP A 586 -27.68 7.35 15.35
C ASP A 586 -28.67 7.71 16.48
N LYS A 587 -28.56 8.91 17.06
CA LYS A 587 -29.53 9.46 18.02
C LYS A 587 -30.90 9.63 17.39
N LYS A 588 -30.97 10.26 16.21
CA LYS A 588 -32.24 10.46 15.50
C LYS A 588 -32.94 9.13 15.18
N ILE A 589 -32.19 8.15 14.68
CA ILE A 589 -32.73 6.80 14.43
C ILE A 589 -33.24 6.16 15.72
N ASP A 590 -32.54 6.35 16.85
CA ASP A 590 -32.99 5.83 18.14
C ASP A 590 -34.27 6.49 18.63
N ILE A 591 -34.43 7.81 18.43
CA ILE A 591 -35.68 8.51 18.71
C ILE A 591 -36.82 7.95 17.85
N ASP A 592 -36.59 7.85 16.55
CA ASP A 592 -37.61 7.43 15.57
C ASP A 592 -38.05 5.97 15.75
N VAL A 593 -37.19 5.11 16.31
CA VAL A 593 -37.47 3.66 16.40
C VAL A 593 -37.69 3.18 17.84
N SER A 594 -37.06 3.81 18.83
CA SER A 594 -37.05 3.33 20.24
C SER A 594 -37.80 4.26 21.21
N HIS A 595 -38.13 5.49 20.79
CA HIS A 595 -38.81 6.49 21.62
C HIS A 595 -40.05 7.04 20.89
N ASN A 596 -41.04 6.19 20.64
CA ASN A 596 -42.25 6.60 19.94
C ASN A 596 -43.30 7.21 20.88
N HIS A 597 -43.42 6.67 22.10
CA HIS A 597 -44.54 6.97 22.97
C HIS A 597 -44.32 8.24 23.81
N PRO A 598 -45.32 9.14 23.93
CA PRO A 598 -45.19 10.37 24.72
C PRO A 598 -44.77 10.17 26.18
N VAL A 599 -45.19 9.07 26.82
CA VAL A 599 -44.77 8.72 28.19
C VAL A 599 -43.29 8.35 28.25
N ASN A 600 -42.77 7.64 27.25
CA ASN A 600 -41.36 7.28 27.19
C ASN A 600 -40.49 8.53 26.98
N LYS A 601 -40.89 9.42 26.06
CA LYS A 601 -40.23 10.72 25.84
C LYS A 601 -40.24 11.60 27.11
N CYS A 602 -41.36 11.67 27.81
CA CYS A 602 -41.49 12.38 29.09
C CYS A 602 -40.56 11.79 30.18
N GLY A 603 -40.49 10.46 30.27
CA GLY A 603 -39.58 9.76 31.19
C GLY A 603 -38.11 10.06 30.90
N HIS A 604 -37.71 10.05 29.62
CA HIS A 604 -36.38 10.45 29.18
C HIS A 604 -36.05 11.90 29.50
N PHE A 605 -37.00 12.83 29.30
CA PHE A 605 -36.84 14.25 29.66
C PHE A 605 -36.57 14.43 31.15
N TRP A 606 -37.46 13.95 32.03
CA TRP A 606 -37.32 14.17 33.48
C TRP A 606 -36.13 13.41 34.07
N SER A 607 -35.87 12.18 33.61
CA SER A 607 -34.65 11.44 33.95
C SER A 607 -33.40 12.27 33.68
N SER A 608 -33.32 12.91 32.51
CA SER A 608 -32.20 13.75 32.10
C SER A 608 -32.03 15.01 32.95
N VAL A 609 -33.14 15.69 33.26
CA VAL A 609 -33.14 16.87 34.13
C VAL A 609 -32.57 16.52 35.51
N PHE A 610 -33.02 15.42 36.12
CA PHE A 610 -32.51 14.99 37.42
C PHE A 610 -31.06 14.48 37.36
N MET A 611 -30.64 13.86 36.26
CA MET A 611 -29.23 13.50 36.07
C MET A 611 -28.32 14.74 36.09
N ILE A 612 -28.69 15.77 35.32
CA ILE A 612 -27.87 16.96 35.13
C ILE A 612 -27.90 17.89 36.36
N LEU A 613 -29.06 18.04 37.01
CA LEU A 613 -29.23 18.98 38.12
C LEU A 613 -28.94 18.38 39.50
N VAL A 614 -29.00 17.05 39.64
CA VAL A 614 -28.86 16.39 40.96
C VAL A 614 -27.75 15.35 40.94
N ALA A 615 -27.84 14.34 40.07
CA ALA A 615 -26.90 13.21 40.10
C ALA A 615 -25.44 13.64 39.81
N TYR A 616 -25.19 14.32 38.68
CA TYR A 616 -23.84 14.73 38.29
C TYR A 616 -23.23 15.79 39.25
N PRO A 617 -23.96 16.82 39.68
CA PRO A 617 -23.44 17.77 40.68
C PRO A 617 -23.08 17.09 42.00
N MET A 618 -23.88 16.15 42.51
CA MET A 618 -23.54 15.41 43.74
C MET A 618 -22.26 14.59 43.57
N ILE A 619 -22.08 13.90 42.43
CA ILE A 619 -20.83 13.18 42.13
C ILE A 619 -19.64 14.16 42.10
N TYR A 620 -19.81 15.31 41.43
CA TYR A 620 -18.75 16.32 41.29
C TYR A 620 -18.40 17.02 42.61
N MET A 621 -19.38 17.26 43.48
CA MET A 621 -19.22 17.92 44.78
C MET A 621 -18.66 17.01 45.88
N GLY A 622 -18.23 15.78 45.54
CA GLY A 622 -17.63 14.85 46.49
C GLY A 622 -18.63 13.99 47.25
N HIS A 623 -19.86 13.86 46.75
CA HIS A 623 -20.90 12.96 47.27
C HIS A 623 -21.25 11.85 46.26
N PRO A 624 -20.29 10.98 45.87
CA PRO A 624 -20.47 10.04 44.77
C PRO A 624 -21.49 8.95 45.09
N VAL A 625 -21.67 8.55 46.36
CA VAL A 625 -22.69 7.56 46.75
C VAL A 625 -24.10 8.10 46.49
N GLU A 626 -24.39 9.31 46.98
CA GLU A 626 -25.68 9.97 46.81
C GLU A 626 -25.95 10.27 45.33
N GLY A 627 -24.93 10.78 44.63
CA GLY A 627 -25.00 11.03 43.20
C GLY A 627 -25.25 9.77 42.37
N CYS A 628 -24.61 8.65 42.69
CA CYS A 628 -24.86 7.35 42.03
C CYS A 628 -26.26 6.79 42.35
N LEU A 629 -26.79 7.01 43.56
CA LEU A 629 -28.17 6.63 43.90
C LEU A 629 -29.18 7.43 43.07
N TRP A 630 -28.98 8.74 42.92
CA TRP A 630 -29.79 9.57 42.04
C TRP A 630 -29.65 9.17 40.57
N PHE A 631 -28.44 8.83 40.13
CA PHE A 631 -28.19 8.30 38.80
C PHE A 631 -28.93 6.98 38.54
N PHE A 632 -29.01 6.09 39.54
CA PHE A 632 -29.77 4.86 39.46
C PHE A 632 -31.29 5.12 39.39
N LEU A 633 -31.82 5.97 40.27
CA LEU A 633 -33.25 6.34 40.28
C LEU A 633 -33.69 6.95 38.95
N THR A 634 -32.88 7.83 38.38
CA THR A 634 -33.15 8.42 37.07
C THR A 634 -33.10 7.38 35.93
N HIS A 635 -32.24 6.36 36.01
CA HIS A 635 -32.25 5.22 35.09
C HIS A 635 -33.51 4.37 35.21
N VAL A 636 -34.06 4.18 36.42
CA VAL A 636 -35.34 3.47 36.61
C VAL A 636 -36.46 4.20 35.89
N VAL A 637 -36.56 5.52 36.06
CA VAL A 637 -37.54 6.36 35.33
C VAL A 637 -37.35 6.22 33.82
N ARG A 638 -36.11 6.33 33.34
CA ARG A 638 -35.75 6.17 31.91
C ARG A 638 -36.17 4.81 31.34
N GLN A 639 -35.89 3.71 32.05
CA GLN A 639 -36.19 2.35 31.57
C GLN A 639 -37.67 1.97 31.70
N SER A 640 -38.42 2.61 32.61
CA SER A 640 -39.85 2.33 32.78
C SER A 640 -40.66 2.63 31.52
N GLY A 641 -40.34 3.70 30.80
CA GLY A 641 -40.97 4.06 29.53
C GLY A 641 -40.80 2.97 28.47
N HIS A 642 -39.57 2.47 28.30
CA HIS A 642 -39.29 1.36 27.40
C HIS A 642 -39.99 0.06 27.79
N PHE A 643 -40.07 -0.26 29.09
CA PHE A 643 -40.65 -1.53 29.55
C PHE A 643 -42.18 -1.56 29.41
N PHE A 644 -42.85 -0.45 29.70
CA PHE A 644 -44.31 -0.40 29.74
C PHE A 644 -44.97 0.11 28.46
N TYR A 645 -44.31 0.98 27.68
CA TYR A 645 -44.96 1.73 26.59
C TYR A 645 -44.32 1.55 25.21
N GLU A 646 -43.16 0.90 25.10
CA GLU A 646 -42.51 0.63 23.81
C GLU A 646 -42.49 -0.88 23.54
N HIS A 647 -42.83 -1.31 22.33
CA HIS A 647 -42.66 -2.70 21.92
C HIS A 647 -41.32 -2.87 21.20
N GLN A 648 -40.42 -3.63 21.79
CA GLN A 648 -39.08 -3.87 21.27
C GLN A 648 -39.12 -4.92 20.13
N ASP A 649 -38.74 -4.49 18.92
CA ASP A 649 -38.89 -5.24 17.67
C ASP A 649 -37.84 -6.36 17.55
N LYS A 650 -38.26 -7.63 17.68
CA LYS A 650 -37.36 -8.77 17.97
C LYS A 650 -36.37 -9.15 16.87
N ASP A 651 -36.54 -8.70 15.64
CA ASP A 651 -35.65 -9.06 14.52
C ASP A 651 -34.90 -7.88 13.88
N ILE A 652 -35.34 -6.64 14.10
CA ILE A 652 -34.66 -5.43 13.60
C ILE A 652 -33.82 -4.77 14.71
N GLU A 653 -34.18 -4.95 15.99
CA GLU A 653 -33.34 -4.51 17.11
C GLU A 653 -32.00 -5.26 17.21
N LYS A 654 -31.93 -6.51 16.73
CA LYS A 654 -30.65 -7.26 16.60
C LYS A 654 -29.68 -6.62 15.61
N LEU A 655 -30.17 -5.72 14.75
CA LEU A 655 -29.39 -4.93 13.80
C LEU A 655 -29.17 -3.49 14.28
N LYS A 656 -29.79 -3.08 15.41
CA LYS A 656 -29.45 -1.84 16.12
C LYS A 656 -28.12 -2.06 16.85
N PHE A 657 -27.38 -0.97 16.96
CA PHE A 657 -26.06 -0.90 17.57
C PHE A 657 -26.03 -1.40 19.02
N GLY A 658 -25.70 -2.68 19.18
CA GLY A 658 -25.38 -3.32 20.46
C GLY A 658 -26.57 -3.79 21.28
N HIS A 659 -27.77 -3.23 21.14
CA HIS A 659 -28.86 -3.53 22.07
C HIS A 659 -29.40 -4.97 21.95
N LYS A 660 -29.26 -5.74 23.03
CA LYS A 660 -29.97 -7.01 23.25
C LYS A 660 -30.90 -6.86 24.44
N ASP A 661 -32.10 -7.42 24.35
CA ASP A 661 -33.01 -7.64 25.48
C ASP A 661 -32.32 -8.44 26.62
N ALA A 662 -31.33 -9.27 26.26
CA ALA A 662 -30.47 -10.00 27.20
C ALA A 662 -29.52 -9.08 28.00
N SER A 663 -28.98 -8.01 27.41
CA SER A 663 -28.00 -7.15 28.08
C SER A 663 -28.60 -6.32 29.21
N LYS A 664 -29.90 -5.98 29.12
CA LYS A 664 -30.64 -5.32 30.22
C LYS A 664 -30.87 -6.27 31.39
N LYS A 665 -31.15 -7.55 31.11
CA LYS A 665 -31.26 -8.61 32.14
C LYS A 665 -29.90 -8.92 32.78
N GLU A 666 -28.83 -8.94 31.98
CA GLU A 666 -27.46 -9.07 32.46
C GLU A 666 -27.05 -7.89 33.35
N ALA A 667 -27.37 -6.65 32.97
CA ALA A 667 -27.09 -5.46 33.80
C ALA A 667 -27.79 -5.55 35.17
N VAL A 668 -29.04 -6.04 35.22
CA VAL A 668 -29.77 -6.29 36.48
C VAL A 668 -29.08 -7.39 37.30
N VAL A 669 -28.62 -8.47 36.66
CA VAL A 669 -27.86 -9.54 37.32
C VAL A 669 -26.51 -9.03 37.84
N PHE A 670 -25.80 -8.18 37.09
CA PHE A 670 -24.54 -7.57 37.52
C PHE A 670 -24.74 -6.57 38.67
N LEU A 671 -25.84 -5.80 38.67
CA LEU A 671 -26.20 -4.93 39.78
C LEU A 671 -26.58 -5.74 41.04
N ALA A 672 -27.31 -6.84 40.89
CA ALA A 672 -27.61 -7.76 41.99
C ALA A 672 -26.33 -8.42 42.53
N PHE A 673 -25.43 -8.85 41.64
CA PHE A 673 -24.12 -9.38 42.00
C PHE A 673 -23.27 -8.34 42.72
N ALA A 674 -23.23 -7.10 42.23
CA ALA A 674 -22.54 -6.00 42.89
C ALA A 674 -23.11 -5.71 44.29
N ALA A 675 -24.43 -5.78 44.47
CA ALA A 675 -25.06 -5.64 45.78
C ALA A 675 -24.67 -6.79 46.74
N ILE A 676 -24.57 -8.02 46.24
CA ILE A 676 -24.11 -9.19 47.00
C ILE A 676 -22.64 -9.06 47.39
N VAL A 677 -21.77 -8.65 46.45
CA VAL A 677 -20.35 -8.39 46.72
C VAL A 677 -20.19 -7.24 47.72
N TYR A 678 -21.02 -6.20 47.64
CA TYR A 678 -21.01 -5.08 48.58
C TYR A 678 -21.42 -5.51 49.99
N HIS A 679 -22.49 -6.30 50.10
CA HIS A 679 -22.96 -6.83 51.37
C HIS A 679 -21.87 -7.69 52.04
N ASN A 680 -21.12 -8.46 51.25
CA ASN A 680 -20.06 -9.36 51.73
C ASN A 680 -18.64 -8.78 51.61
N ARG A 681 -18.49 -7.47 51.40
CA ARG A 681 -17.21 -6.84 51.03
C ARG A 681 -16.09 -7.07 52.04
N ALA A 682 -16.39 -7.09 53.33
CA ALA A 682 -15.41 -7.33 54.39
C ALA A 682 -14.82 -8.75 54.29
N ALA A 683 -15.67 -9.76 54.08
CA ALA A 683 -15.27 -11.16 53.96
C ALA A 683 -14.51 -11.44 52.64
N PHE A 684 -14.86 -10.74 51.55
CA PHE A 684 -14.12 -10.80 50.29
C PHE A 684 -12.73 -10.15 50.41
N TRP A 685 -12.65 -8.98 51.07
CA TRP A 685 -11.41 -8.24 51.27
C TRP A 685 -10.40 -8.98 52.13
N GLU A 686 -10.85 -9.66 53.19
CA GLU A 686 -10.01 -10.52 54.04
C GLU A 686 -9.30 -11.63 53.25
N LYS A 687 -9.94 -12.16 52.20
CA LYS A 687 -9.39 -13.23 51.34
C LYS A 687 -8.45 -12.73 50.25
N ILE A 688 -8.64 -11.50 49.76
CA ILE A 688 -7.93 -10.94 48.61
C ILE A 688 -6.72 -10.09 49.05
N SER A 689 -6.75 -9.50 50.24
CA SER A 689 -5.67 -8.68 50.81
C SER A 689 -4.33 -9.42 50.95
N GLN A 690 -4.33 -10.75 50.88
CA GLN A 690 -3.14 -11.59 50.84
C GLN A 690 -2.38 -11.55 49.51
N TYR A 691 -3.02 -11.07 48.43
CA TYR A 691 -2.49 -11.07 47.06
C TYR A 691 -2.49 -9.69 46.39
N VAL A 692 -3.23 -8.71 46.92
CA VAL A 692 -3.39 -7.38 46.33
C VAL A 692 -3.34 -6.30 47.43
N THR A 693 -2.49 -5.29 47.24
CA THR A 693 -2.22 -4.22 48.23
C THR A 693 -3.10 -2.96 48.08
N ILE A 694 -4.11 -2.98 47.21
CA ILE A 694 -4.92 -1.80 46.86
C ILE A 694 -6.30 -1.88 47.53
N GLU A 695 -6.53 -1.10 48.58
CA GLU A 695 -7.83 -0.99 49.25
C GLU A 695 -8.70 0.07 48.58
N PHE A 696 -9.93 -0.29 48.20
CA PHE A 696 -10.87 0.64 47.58
C PHE A 696 -11.78 1.29 48.63
N GLY A 697 -11.88 2.62 48.61
CA GLY A 697 -12.88 3.35 49.41
C GLY A 697 -14.31 3.09 48.93
N LEU A 698 -15.31 3.37 49.78
CA LEU A 698 -16.74 3.22 49.46
C LEU A 698 -17.12 3.92 48.15
N ASP A 699 -16.58 5.12 47.95
CA ASP A 699 -16.80 5.95 46.77
C ASP A 699 -16.23 5.32 45.48
N GLN A 700 -15.06 4.68 45.59
CA GLN A 700 -14.43 3.97 44.48
C GLN A 700 -15.22 2.70 44.15
N TYR A 701 -15.72 2.00 45.16
CA TYR A 701 -16.55 0.82 44.99
C TYR A 701 -17.86 1.15 44.26
N VAL A 702 -18.59 2.16 44.72
CA VAL A 702 -19.85 2.59 44.09
C VAL A 702 -19.62 3.09 42.66
N SER A 703 -18.53 3.82 42.42
CA SER A 703 -18.16 4.28 41.07
C SER A 703 -17.84 3.12 40.12
N ILE A 704 -17.12 2.10 40.58
CA ILE A 704 -16.82 0.90 39.80
C ILE A 704 -18.11 0.15 39.45
N VAL A 705 -19.01 -0.04 40.41
CA VAL A 705 -20.32 -0.68 40.20
C VAL A 705 -21.18 0.10 39.21
N ALA A 706 -21.17 1.44 39.28
CA ALA A 706 -21.85 2.28 38.31
C ALA A 706 -21.29 2.09 36.89
N LEU A 707 -19.96 1.99 36.73
CA LEU A 707 -19.31 1.74 35.44
C LEU A 707 -19.67 0.37 34.83
N PHE A 708 -19.96 -0.65 35.65
CA PHE A 708 -20.40 -1.96 35.17
C PHE A 708 -21.75 -1.96 34.43
N THR A 709 -22.54 -0.88 34.54
CA THR A 709 -23.79 -0.76 33.77
C THR A 709 -23.58 -0.37 32.31
N ILE A 710 -22.43 0.22 31.98
CA ILE A 710 -22.10 0.74 30.63
C ILE A 710 -20.92 -0.02 30.01
N ALA A 711 -19.89 -0.32 30.80
CA ALA A 711 -18.62 -0.86 30.32
C ALA A 711 -18.73 -2.24 29.63
N PRO A 712 -19.46 -3.26 30.15
CA PRO A 712 -19.58 -4.56 29.50
C PRO A 712 -20.18 -4.45 28.09
N HIS A 713 -21.17 -3.57 27.93
CA HIS A 713 -21.83 -3.35 26.66
C HIS A 713 -20.92 -2.62 25.66
N ALA A 714 -20.21 -1.57 26.12
CA ALA A 714 -19.22 -0.88 25.30
C ALA A 714 -18.10 -1.82 24.83
N VAL A 715 -17.63 -2.73 25.70
CA VAL A 715 -16.63 -3.75 25.36
C VAL A 715 -17.18 -4.75 24.36
N GLN A 716 -18.42 -5.22 24.54
CA GLN A 716 -19.06 -6.14 23.60
C GLN A 716 -19.21 -5.51 22.21
N ILE A 717 -19.70 -4.27 22.11
CA ILE A 717 -19.81 -3.55 20.83
C ILE A 717 -18.44 -3.35 20.21
N THR A 718 -17.43 -3.02 21.02
CA THR A 718 -16.05 -2.88 20.55
C THR A 718 -15.50 -4.18 19.97
N TYR A 719 -15.80 -5.32 20.60
CA TYR A 719 -15.38 -6.64 20.15
C TYR A 719 -16.11 -7.07 18.86
N GLU A 720 -17.43 -6.88 18.80
CA GLU A 720 -18.25 -7.32 17.65
C GLU A 720 -18.12 -6.38 16.44
N TYR A 721 -18.03 -5.07 16.65
CA TYR A 721 -18.14 -4.05 15.59
C TYR A 721 -16.93 -3.10 15.50
N GLY A 722 -15.90 -3.32 16.32
CA GLY A 722 -14.67 -2.54 16.34
C GLY A 722 -14.68 -1.33 17.28
N PHE A 723 -13.48 -0.89 17.67
CA PHE A 723 -13.26 0.18 18.67
C PHE A 723 -13.97 1.50 18.37
N ILE A 724 -13.91 1.97 17.12
CA ILE A 724 -14.54 3.24 16.73
C ILE A 724 -16.06 3.19 16.94
N ARG A 725 -16.68 2.03 16.71
CA ARG A 725 -18.12 1.84 16.90
C ARG A 725 -18.48 1.80 18.38
N GLY A 726 -17.68 1.11 19.20
CA GLY A 726 -17.83 1.11 20.65
C GLY A 726 -17.75 2.52 21.25
N MET A 727 -16.77 3.31 20.80
CA MET A 727 -16.62 4.72 21.21
C MET A 727 -17.79 5.60 20.76
N SER A 728 -18.34 5.38 19.56
CA SER A 728 -19.53 6.12 19.08
C SER A 728 -20.73 5.91 20.00
N TRP A 729 -20.98 4.63 20.34
CA TRP A 729 -22.06 4.26 21.24
C TRP A 729 -21.85 4.82 22.65
N LEU A 730 -20.63 4.73 23.19
CA LEU A 730 -20.31 5.27 24.50
C LEU A 730 -20.54 6.78 24.56
N LEU A 731 -20.06 7.53 23.56
CA LEU A 731 -20.25 8.98 23.48
C LEU A 731 -21.71 9.36 23.28
N LYS A 732 -22.48 8.57 22.51
CA LYS A 732 -23.93 8.73 22.42
C LYS A 732 -24.55 8.65 23.82
N ILE A 733 -24.40 7.53 24.53
CA ILE A 733 -25.01 7.30 25.85
C ILE A 733 -24.59 8.36 26.89
N LEU A 734 -23.31 8.76 26.90
CA LEU A 734 -22.82 9.79 27.82
C LEU A 734 -23.42 11.18 27.54
N THR A 735 -23.82 11.45 26.30
CA THR A 735 -24.38 12.75 25.89
C THR A 735 -25.90 12.75 25.78
N ASP A 736 -26.55 11.58 25.85
CA ASP A 736 -28.01 11.44 25.75
C ASP A 736 -28.76 12.29 26.78
N PRO A 737 -28.38 12.38 28.07
CA PRO A 737 -29.08 13.26 29.01
C PRO A 737 -29.12 14.74 28.58
N PHE A 738 -28.07 15.22 27.92
CA PHE A 738 -28.02 16.61 27.46
C PHE A 738 -28.85 16.82 26.18
N THR A 739 -28.86 15.84 25.27
CA THR A 739 -29.65 15.94 24.04
C THR A 739 -31.13 15.66 24.28
N ASP A 740 -31.47 14.72 25.17
CA ASP A 740 -32.85 14.37 25.53
C ASP A 740 -33.64 15.57 26.07
N ILE A 741 -32.98 16.50 26.78
CA ILE A 741 -33.62 17.75 27.21
C ILE A 741 -34.08 18.54 25.97
N LEU A 742 -33.23 18.69 24.96
CA LEU A 742 -33.53 19.43 23.74
C LEU A 742 -34.51 18.69 22.83
N ASP A 743 -34.42 17.36 22.77
CA ASP A 743 -35.24 16.53 21.89
C ASP A 743 -36.65 16.30 22.46
N PHE A 744 -36.80 16.31 23.79
CA PHE A 744 -38.05 15.96 24.47
C PHE A 744 -38.67 17.06 25.33
N TRP A 745 -38.17 18.30 25.32
CA TRP A 745 -38.74 19.40 26.15
C TRP A 745 -40.24 19.63 25.94
N GLN A 746 -40.75 19.40 24.73
CA GLN A 746 -42.18 19.52 24.41
C GLN A 746 -43.04 18.49 25.16
N TYR A 747 -42.43 17.41 25.64
CA TYR A 747 -43.05 16.34 26.42
C TYR A 747 -42.78 16.47 27.92
N ALA A 748 -42.24 17.61 28.39
CA ALA A 748 -42.07 17.88 29.82
C ALA A 748 -43.40 17.78 30.58
N VAL A 749 -44.50 18.15 29.91
CA VAL A 749 -45.88 17.98 30.39
C VAL A 749 -46.67 17.25 29.31
N ILE A 750 -47.13 16.03 29.62
CA ILE A 750 -47.98 15.23 28.74
C ILE A 750 -49.38 15.10 29.31
N ASN A 751 -50.37 14.84 28.45
CA ASN A 751 -51.73 14.61 28.89
C ASN A 751 -51.79 13.34 29.77
N PRO A 752 -52.40 13.36 30.96
CA PRO A 752 -52.53 12.18 31.81
C PRO A 752 -53.17 10.97 31.11
N LYS A 753 -54.00 11.19 30.09
CA LYS A 753 -54.58 10.11 29.26
C LYS A 753 -53.52 9.27 28.55
N CYS A 754 -52.34 9.81 28.26
CA CYS A 754 -51.24 9.08 27.62
C CYS A 754 -50.72 7.91 28.48
N PHE A 755 -50.86 7.96 29.81
CA PHE A 755 -50.48 6.83 30.69
C PHE A 755 -51.45 5.64 30.60
N MET A 756 -52.64 5.84 30.03
CA MET A 756 -53.65 4.78 29.88
C MET A 756 -53.52 4.06 28.53
N ASP A 757 -52.72 4.58 27.60
CA ASP A 757 -52.49 4.01 26.27
C ASP A 757 -51.32 3.02 26.27
N VAL A 758 -51.52 1.89 26.94
CA VAL A 758 -50.48 0.86 27.10
C VAL A 758 -50.49 -0.15 25.92
N LYS A 759 -51.44 -0.04 24.96
CA LYS A 759 -51.75 -1.15 24.05
C LYS A 759 -51.83 -0.86 22.53
N ASP A 760 -52.00 0.38 22.06
CA ASP A 760 -52.36 0.60 20.64
C ASP A 760 -51.29 1.24 19.73
N HIS A 761 -50.10 1.59 20.22
CA HIS A 761 -49.00 2.06 19.37
C HIS A 761 -48.00 0.95 18.98
N LYS A 762 -48.49 -0.07 18.26
CA LYS A 762 -47.63 -1.07 17.59
C LYS A 762 -47.23 -0.58 16.20
N ALA A 763 -46.36 0.43 16.14
CA ALA A 763 -45.77 0.85 14.87
C ALA A 763 -44.51 0.02 14.59
N ILE A 764 -44.47 -0.71 13.47
CA ILE A 764 -43.28 -1.44 12.98
C ILE A 764 -42.53 -0.52 12.03
N TYR A 765 -41.22 -0.40 12.18
CA TYR A 765 -40.39 0.46 11.32
C TYR A 765 -39.29 -0.33 10.62
N LYS A 766 -39.03 -0.01 9.35
CA LYS A 766 -37.95 -0.58 8.53
C LYS A 766 -36.86 0.47 8.30
N LEU A 767 -35.63 0.13 8.64
CA LEU A 767 -34.44 0.90 8.31
C LEU A 767 -33.81 0.37 7.01
N ASP A 768 -33.67 1.22 6.02
CA ASP A 768 -32.87 0.90 4.84
C ASP A 768 -31.37 1.09 5.16
N LEU A 769 -30.58 0.03 5.02
CA LEU A 769 -29.17 0.02 5.46
C LEU A 769 -28.25 0.93 4.64
N TYR A 770 -28.63 1.24 3.40
CA TYR A 770 -27.83 2.02 2.46
C TYR A 770 -28.20 3.51 2.52
N THR A 771 -29.50 3.81 2.64
CA THR A 771 -30.02 5.19 2.68
C THR A 771 -30.20 5.72 4.10
N LYS A 772 -30.13 4.85 5.12
CA LYS A 772 -30.38 5.14 6.53
C LYS A 772 -31.77 5.73 6.81
N LYS A 773 -32.71 5.56 5.89
CA LYS A 773 -34.08 6.06 6.01
C LYS A 773 -34.92 5.08 6.83
N VAL A 774 -35.64 5.62 7.80
CA VAL A 774 -36.64 4.88 8.59
C VAL A 774 -38.01 5.07 7.95
N THR A 775 -38.72 3.98 7.66
CA THR A 775 -40.08 3.99 7.14
C THR A 775 -40.99 3.18 8.04
N LYS A 776 -42.14 3.73 8.42
CA LYS A 776 -43.19 2.97 9.10
C LYS A 776 -43.77 1.93 8.14
N VAL A 777 -43.83 0.67 8.56
CA VAL A 777 -44.26 -0.50 7.79
C VAL A 777 -45.69 -0.90 8.14
N ASP A 778 -46.02 -0.92 9.45
CA ASP A 778 -47.35 -1.17 10.00
C ASP A 778 -47.62 -0.21 11.16
#